data_AF-A0AAE8N370-F1
#
_entry.id   AF-A0AAE8N370-F1
#
_cell.length_a   1.000
_cell.length_b   1.000
_cell.length_c   1.000
_cell.angle_alpha   90.00
_cell.angle_beta   90.00
_cell.angle_gamma   90.00
#
_symmetry.space_group_name_H-M   'P 1'
#
loop_
_entity.id
_entity.type
_entity.pdbx_description
1 polymer ?
#
loop_
_entity_poly.entity_id
_entity_poly.type
_entity_poly.pdbx_seq_one_letter_code
_entity_poly.pdbx_strand_id
1 'polypeptide(L)'
;MVTQRSGWLLAAAGSLWAASAGAQTITLSDKTVAANKSTVYPIVRGSSGGSKGFESVQLTDDVLAELTNRQLSSVDLFYFDDGSEVQGDAPRCKVHPDDASYPNETVWNVLDSLTNGGLIKTVPLGSACYEGPYYDAQKCTFLLDHWNASETHIDDPTSVMSPLYEGTTCEPGGAAMGKTCTLGGFPTYSLNVSTVADIQLGINFARNQNLRLVVRNTGHDFLGKNTGEGALSLWTHNHREIEVLREYESAGGRYKGPAFKLGPGVMVHEIYEVAEREGYTAVGGECRTVGITGGYLAGGGHSPVTPIYGLGSDQVLSVDVVTPDGRFVTADETQNQDLFWAIRGGGGATWGVVTSMTVKVHEKMVFSGMTWQTTTKAMNITDEVFWEAVAAYWRRYPEFSAAKSYGYCRMSPEKSGGYAWRGLPVMVPGMKLADFKKLAQPLLDEWAALGVDPKVEFFEHDSLYQAWSRHFPTAIVARAYGRTANRLLPRKNWEDAALMNKTIQTVRSVVEDGAFLVHYNINADEPDDTAESAANPAWRDVMMFNIIGVTWDAQTPQDEIDAINDKLTNDLNQRLKDISPESGGYLNEGDVMDVDFAESFYGSSYERLLEIKGKVDPKGVFWAPTAVGSEDWYLTDQNKYVTKQIGRLCRR
;
A
#
# COMPACT_ATOMS: atom_id res chain seq x y z
N MET A 1 -65.41 37.00 -10.46
CA MET A 1 -64.23 37.77 -10.00
C MET A 1 -63.06 36.80 -9.99
N VAL A 2 -62.34 36.59 -11.10
CA VAL A 2 -61.23 37.42 -11.61
C VAL A 2 -60.28 37.84 -10.48
N THR A 3 -59.14 37.13 -10.33
CA THR A 3 -57.81 37.67 -10.65
C THR A 3 -56.72 36.58 -10.64
N GLN A 4 -55.80 36.74 -11.59
CA GLN A 4 -54.60 35.96 -11.88
C GLN A 4 -53.61 35.85 -10.72
N ARG A 5 -52.92 34.70 -10.60
CA ARG A 5 -51.47 34.67 -10.38
C ARG A 5 -50.84 33.60 -11.27
N SER A 6 -50.16 34.10 -12.31
CA SER A 6 -49.30 33.38 -13.24
C SER A 6 -48.04 32.90 -12.54
N GLY A 7 -47.50 31.77 -12.99
CA GLY A 7 -46.49 30.98 -12.31
C GLY A 7 -45.05 31.47 -12.41
N TRP A 8 -44.20 30.78 -11.66
CA TRP A 8 -42.77 30.60 -11.91
C TRP A 8 -42.43 29.15 -11.51
N LEU A 9 -42.28 28.31 -12.53
CA LEU A 9 -41.62 27.01 -12.52
C LEU A 9 -40.21 27.23 -13.10
N LEU A 10 -39.24 26.45 -12.62
CA LEU A 10 -37.90 26.21 -13.17
C LEU A 10 -36.82 27.28 -12.94
N ALA A 11 -35.92 26.98 -11.99
CA ALA A 11 -34.48 27.24 -12.09
C ALA A 11 -33.72 26.23 -11.21
N ALA A 12 -33.80 24.95 -11.56
CA ALA A 12 -32.79 23.96 -11.21
C ALA A 12 -31.96 23.75 -12.47
N ALA A 13 -30.90 24.54 -12.62
CA ALA A 13 -29.89 24.36 -13.64
C ALA A 13 -28.59 24.05 -12.91
N GLY A 14 -28.07 22.84 -13.13
CA GLY A 14 -26.71 22.48 -12.76
C GLY A 14 -25.75 23.55 -13.28
N SER A 15 -24.98 24.12 -12.37
CA SER A 15 -23.99 25.12 -12.67
C SER A 15 -22.78 24.48 -13.34
N LEU A 16 -22.89 24.24 -14.64
CA LEU A 16 -21.74 24.18 -15.55
C LEU A 16 -21.16 25.60 -15.64
N TRP A 17 -20.33 25.98 -14.67
CA TRP A 17 -19.51 27.19 -14.80
C TRP A 17 -18.40 26.90 -15.81
N ALA A 18 -18.61 27.32 -17.05
CA ALA A 18 -17.50 27.59 -17.95
C ALA A 18 -16.65 28.69 -17.30
N ALA A 19 -15.50 28.31 -16.73
CA ALA A 19 -14.53 29.24 -16.17
C ALA A 19 -14.08 30.21 -17.28
N SER A 20 -14.59 31.44 -17.25
CA SER A 20 -14.09 32.52 -18.08
C SER A 20 -12.60 32.70 -17.82
N ALA A 21 -11.80 32.89 -18.88
CA ALA A 21 -10.34 33.04 -18.87
C ALA A 21 -9.79 34.32 -18.17
N GLY A 22 -10.47 34.80 -17.12
CA GLY A 22 -9.99 35.86 -16.24
C GLY A 22 -9.00 35.33 -15.23
N ALA A 23 -8.06 36.19 -14.79
CA ALA A 23 -7.21 35.88 -13.65
C ALA A 23 -8.06 35.65 -12.39
N GLN A 24 -7.73 34.66 -11.58
CA GLN A 24 -8.40 34.42 -10.30
C GLN A 24 -8.17 35.62 -9.36
N THR A 25 -9.19 36.02 -8.62
CA THR A 25 -9.14 37.22 -7.77
C THR A 25 -9.59 36.96 -6.35
N ILE A 26 -9.16 37.83 -5.44
CA ILE A 26 -9.57 37.90 -4.05
C ILE A 26 -9.64 39.37 -3.62
N THR A 27 -10.59 39.70 -2.74
CA THR A 27 -10.77 41.03 -2.17
C THR A 27 -9.98 41.16 -0.87
N LEU A 28 -8.98 42.05 -0.85
CA LEU A 28 -8.19 42.41 0.32
C LEU A 28 -8.27 43.91 0.57
N SER A 29 -8.64 44.33 1.77
CA SER A 29 -8.75 45.76 2.15
C SER A 29 -9.55 46.58 1.13
N ASP A 30 -10.73 46.07 0.76
CA ASP A 30 -11.67 46.64 -0.23
C ASP A 30 -11.11 46.78 -1.66
N LYS A 31 -10.02 46.09 -1.99
CA LYS A 31 -9.46 46.03 -3.34
C LYS A 31 -9.45 44.60 -3.86
N THR A 32 -9.97 44.42 -5.06
CA THR A 32 -9.81 43.18 -5.84
C THR A 32 -8.37 43.09 -6.32
N VAL A 33 -7.66 42.05 -5.88
CA VAL A 33 -6.27 41.75 -6.28
C VAL A 33 -6.19 40.35 -6.87
N ALA A 34 -5.07 40.02 -7.50
CA ALA A 34 -4.82 38.67 -7.98
C ALA A 34 -4.78 37.67 -6.81
N ALA A 35 -5.53 36.58 -6.93
CA ALA A 35 -5.42 35.43 -6.04
C ALA A 35 -4.14 34.65 -6.41
N ASN A 36 -3.18 34.64 -5.50
CA ASN A 36 -1.93 33.89 -5.61
C ASN A 36 -1.48 33.49 -4.20
N LYS A 37 -0.44 32.66 -4.09
CA LYS A 37 0.04 32.18 -2.78
C LYS A 37 0.30 33.29 -1.74
N SER A 38 0.74 34.48 -2.15
CA SER A 38 0.99 35.58 -1.20
C SER A 38 -0.28 36.24 -0.67
N THR A 39 -1.41 36.11 -1.37
CA THR A 39 -2.68 36.72 -1.01
C THR A 39 -3.67 35.75 -0.38
N VAL A 40 -3.59 34.44 -0.69
CA VAL A 40 -4.55 33.43 -0.19
C VAL A 40 -3.98 32.51 0.90
N TYR A 41 -2.75 32.03 0.77
CA TYR A 41 -2.17 31.07 1.73
C TYR A 41 -2.09 31.61 3.17
N PRO A 42 -1.83 32.91 3.43
CA PRO A 42 -1.84 33.43 4.80
C PRO A 42 -3.18 33.26 5.52
N ILE A 43 -4.30 33.21 4.79
CA ILE A 43 -5.64 32.99 5.35
C ILE A 43 -5.77 31.52 5.79
N VAL A 44 -5.35 30.58 4.93
CA VAL A 44 -5.35 29.14 5.24
C VAL A 44 -4.41 28.81 6.40
N ARG A 45 -3.22 29.43 6.44
CA ARG A 45 -2.23 29.19 7.50
C ARG A 45 -2.63 29.79 8.85
N GLY A 46 -3.53 30.78 8.86
CA GLY A 46 -3.96 31.46 10.08
C GLY A 46 -4.77 30.58 11.04
N SER A 47 -5.29 29.44 10.58
CA SER A 47 -6.00 28.47 11.43
C SER A 47 -5.01 27.55 12.17
N SER A 48 -5.07 27.57 13.50
CA SER A 48 -4.35 26.62 14.36
C SER A 48 -5.33 25.64 14.98
N GLY A 49 -5.35 24.41 14.49
CA GLY A 49 -6.25 23.35 14.96
C GLY A 49 -5.75 22.64 16.23
N GLY A 50 -5.24 23.35 17.24
CA GLY A 50 -4.77 22.78 18.53
C GLY A 50 -3.59 21.78 18.49
N SER A 51 -3.34 21.14 17.34
CA SER A 51 -2.31 20.14 17.06
C SER A 51 -0.95 20.77 16.77
N LYS A 52 0.10 19.95 16.77
CA LYS A 52 1.49 20.38 16.53
C LYS A 52 1.98 19.93 15.16
N GLY A 53 3.04 20.57 14.67
CA GLY A 53 3.76 20.14 13.46
C GLY A 53 2.85 20.10 12.21
N PHE A 54 2.96 19.01 11.45
CA PHE A 54 2.21 18.74 10.23
C PHE A 54 0.68 18.94 10.37
N GLU A 55 0.13 18.59 11.54
CA GLU A 55 -1.31 18.63 11.83
C GLU A 55 -1.81 20.00 12.34
N SER A 56 -0.91 20.97 12.54
CA SER A 56 -1.26 22.26 13.15
C SER A 56 -2.10 23.17 12.25
N VAL A 57 -1.89 23.11 10.94
CA VAL A 57 -2.61 23.91 9.94
C VAL A 57 -3.69 23.04 9.30
N GLN A 58 -4.95 23.44 9.53
CA GLN A 58 -6.14 22.70 9.11
C GLN A 58 -7.11 23.63 8.40
N LEU A 59 -7.75 23.14 7.34
CA LEU A 59 -8.90 23.80 6.74
C LEU A 59 -10.10 23.67 7.70
N THR A 60 -10.80 24.77 7.93
CA THR A 60 -12.00 24.84 8.80
C THR A 60 -13.14 25.57 8.07
N ASP A 61 -14.37 25.43 8.58
CA ASP A 61 -15.51 26.18 8.04
C ASP A 61 -15.29 27.70 8.13
N ASP A 62 -14.63 28.19 9.18
CA ASP A 62 -14.30 29.61 9.35
C ASP A 62 -13.30 30.09 8.29
N VAL A 63 -12.28 29.30 7.96
CA VAL A 63 -11.33 29.63 6.89
C VAL A 63 -12.04 29.69 5.55
N LEU A 64 -12.91 28.72 5.25
CA LEU A 64 -13.69 28.72 4.02
C LEU A 64 -14.65 29.92 3.97
N ALA A 65 -15.34 30.22 5.07
CA ALA A 65 -16.20 31.40 5.17
C ALA A 65 -15.41 32.70 4.96
N GLU A 66 -14.20 32.81 5.51
CA GLU A 66 -13.32 33.95 5.27
C GLU A 66 -12.93 34.09 3.80
N LEU A 67 -12.51 33.00 3.14
CA LEU A 67 -12.18 33.00 1.71
C LEU A 67 -13.39 33.39 0.85
N THR A 68 -14.58 32.91 1.20
CA THR A 68 -15.85 33.26 0.54
C THR A 68 -16.22 34.72 0.76
N ASN A 69 -16.08 35.24 1.98
CA ASN A 69 -16.32 36.66 2.29
C ASN A 69 -15.34 37.58 1.55
N ARG A 70 -14.11 37.11 1.33
CA ARG A 70 -13.10 37.78 0.50
C ARG A 70 -13.32 37.55 -0.99
N GLN A 71 -14.43 36.92 -1.41
CA GLN A 71 -14.80 36.69 -2.80
C GLN A 71 -13.69 35.96 -3.59
N LEU A 72 -13.01 35.01 -2.95
CA LEU A 72 -12.08 34.15 -3.66
C LEU A 72 -12.83 33.42 -4.78
N SER A 73 -12.32 33.58 -6.00
CA SER A 73 -12.84 32.90 -7.17
C SER A 73 -12.74 31.37 -7.01
N SER A 74 -13.82 30.64 -7.34
CA SER A 74 -13.89 29.15 -7.29
C SER A 74 -13.67 28.54 -5.90
N VAL A 75 -13.93 29.27 -4.81
CA VAL A 75 -13.79 28.78 -3.43
C VAL A 75 -14.69 27.58 -3.12
N ASP A 76 -15.82 27.47 -3.81
CA ASP A 76 -16.79 26.37 -3.69
C ASP A 76 -16.20 25.00 -3.99
N LEU A 77 -15.13 24.94 -4.78
CA LEU A 77 -14.40 23.71 -5.07
C LEU A 77 -13.71 23.11 -3.85
N PHE A 78 -13.55 23.87 -2.77
CA PHE A 78 -12.82 23.46 -1.56
C PHE A 78 -13.73 23.25 -0.35
N TYR A 79 -15.04 23.41 -0.49
CA TYR A 79 -15.99 23.16 0.60
C TYR A 79 -15.99 21.69 1.00
N PHE A 80 -16.15 21.44 2.30
CA PHE A 80 -16.41 20.11 2.85
C PHE A 80 -17.72 19.54 2.32
N ASP A 81 -17.86 18.23 2.38
CA ASP A 81 -19.14 17.60 2.11
C ASP A 81 -20.13 17.96 3.23
N ASP A 82 -21.32 18.41 2.86
CA ASP A 82 -22.42 18.73 3.78
C ASP A 82 -23.39 17.55 3.96
N GLY A 83 -23.09 16.41 3.34
CA GLY A 83 -23.92 15.21 3.39
C GLY A 83 -25.16 15.29 2.49
N SER A 84 -25.26 16.31 1.63
CA SER A 84 -26.32 16.38 0.63
C SER A 84 -26.23 15.21 -0.34
N GLU A 85 -27.38 14.56 -0.59
CA GLU A 85 -27.50 13.56 -1.64
C GLU A 85 -27.10 14.19 -2.98
N VAL A 86 -26.40 13.42 -3.82
CA VAL A 86 -26.05 13.85 -5.17
C VAL A 86 -27.35 14.11 -5.94
N GLN A 87 -27.70 15.38 -6.16
CA GLN A 87 -28.90 15.75 -6.92
C GLN A 87 -28.64 15.58 -8.43
N GLY A 88 -29.36 14.63 -9.05
CA GLY A 88 -29.22 14.28 -10.47
C GLY A 88 -28.46 12.97 -10.70
N ASP A 89 -28.36 12.52 -11.96
CA ASP A 89 -27.55 11.36 -12.30
C ASP A 89 -26.07 11.68 -12.04
N ALA A 90 -25.47 11.04 -11.04
CA ALA A 90 -24.05 11.14 -10.78
C ALA A 90 -23.28 10.82 -12.08
N PRO A 91 -22.25 11.60 -12.46
CA PRO A 91 -21.50 11.32 -13.67
C PRO A 91 -20.99 9.89 -13.64
N ARG A 92 -21.24 9.14 -14.73
CA ARG A 92 -20.85 7.73 -14.80
C ARG A 92 -19.35 7.55 -14.64
N CYS A 93 -18.53 8.48 -15.14
CA CYS A 93 -17.08 8.39 -15.06
C CYS A 93 -16.48 9.57 -14.31
N LYS A 94 -15.31 9.34 -13.71
CA LYS A 94 -14.44 10.42 -13.24
C LYS A 94 -14.01 11.29 -14.44
N VAL A 95 -13.87 12.58 -14.19
CA VAL A 95 -13.44 13.57 -15.18
C VAL A 95 -12.00 13.24 -15.61
N HIS A 96 -11.78 13.21 -16.92
CA HIS A 96 -10.51 12.85 -17.57
C HIS A 96 -9.89 14.07 -18.26
N PRO A 97 -8.55 14.15 -18.44
CA PRO A 97 -7.90 15.25 -19.17
C PRO A 97 -8.45 15.60 -20.55
N ASP A 98 -9.11 14.66 -21.23
CA ASP A 98 -9.72 14.90 -22.55
C ASP A 98 -11.14 15.50 -22.47
N ASP A 99 -11.71 15.63 -21.28
CA ASP A 99 -13.06 16.16 -21.11
C ASP A 99 -13.07 17.69 -21.08
N ALA A 100 -14.09 18.29 -21.68
CA ALA A 100 -14.33 19.73 -21.58
C ALA A 100 -14.57 20.21 -20.13
N SER A 101 -14.97 19.32 -19.23
CA SER A 101 -15.12 19.59 -17.80
C SER A 101 -13.82 19.45 -17.00
N TYR A 102 -12.71 19.02 -17.62
CA TYR A 102 -11.43 18.94 -16.92
C TYR A 102 -10.97 20.33 -16.47
N PRO A 103 -10.47 20.49 -15.23
CA PRO A 103 -10.05 21.79 -14.75
C PRO A 103 -8.95 22.39 -15.64
N ASN A 104 -9.14 23.63 -16.07
CA ASN A 104 -8.12 24.37 -16.80
C ASN A 104 -7.02 24.89 -15.85
N GLU A 105 -5.93 25.43 -16.41
CA GLU A 105 -4.79 25.92 -15.62
C GLU A 105 -5.19 26.96 -14.56
N THR A 106 -6.16 27.82 -14.88
CA THR A 106 -6.65 28.83 -13.96
C THR A 106 -7.29 28.22 -12.71
N VAL A 107 -8.03 27.12 -12.85
CA VAL A 107 -8.63 26.39 -11.72
C VAL A 107 -7.57 25.63 -10.92
N TRP A 108 -6.62 24.96 -11.58
CA TRP A 108 -5.48 24.30 -10.92
C TRP A 108 -4.63 25.28 -10.11
N ASN A 109 -4.43 26.51 -10.62
CA ASN A 109 -3.69 27.57 -9.93
C ASN A 109 -4.33 28.03 -8.62
N VAL A 110 -5.65 27.82 -8.42
CA VAL A 110 -6.30 28.10 -7.14
C VAL A 110 -5.85 27.10 -6.08
N LEU A 111 -5.87 25.81 -6.41
CA LEU A 111 -5.34 24.76 -5.52
C LEU A 111 -3.86 24.99 -5.24
N ASP A 112 -3.06 25.29 -6.26
CA ASP A 112 -1.63 25.59 -6.08
C ASP A 112 -1.42 26.79 -5.14
N SER A 113 -2.21 27.85 -5.29
CA SER A 113 -2.10 29.03 -4.44
C SER A 113 -2.52 28.77 -2.99
N LEU A 114 -3.57 27.98 -2.77
CA LEU A 114 -4.05 27.60 -1.43
C LEU A 114 -3.11 26.64 -0.70
N THR A 115 -2.27 25.91 -1.43
CA THR A 115 -1.30 24.92 -0.92
C THR A 115 0.14 25.44 -0.95
N ASN A 116 0.33 26.76 -1.04
CA ASN A 116 1.64 27.43 -1.05
C ASN A 116 2.58 26.98 -2.19
N GLY A 117 2.04 26.66 -3.36
CA GLY A 117 2.83 26.19 -4.49
C GLY A 117 3.09 24.68 -4.46
N GLY A 118 2.23 23.90 -3.80
CA GLY A 118 2.42 22.47 -3.60
C GLY A 118 2.10 21.62 -4.84
N LEU A 119 1.48 22.19 -5.88
CA LEU A 119 1.03 21.43 -7.04
C LEU A 119 2.18 21.15 -8.01
N ILE A 120 2.42 19.88 -8.30
CA ILE A 120 3.46 19.40 -9.20
C ILE A 120 2.79 18.82 -10.44
N LYS A 121 3.10 19.38 -11.61
CA LYS A 121 2.73 18.75 -12.88
C LYS A 121 3.63 17.55 -13.12
N THR A 122 3.05 16.40 -13.38
CA THR A 122 3.79 15.14 -13.47
C THR A 122 4.81 15.16 -14.61
N VAL A 123 6.04 14.80 -14.26
CA VAL A 123 7.12 14.48 -15.18
C VAL A 123 7.67 13.12 -14.72
N PRO A 124 7.40 12.02 -15.44
CA PRO A 124 7.82 10.69 -15.01
C PRO A 124 9.32 10.63 -14.76
N LEU A 125 9.74 9.97 -13.68
CA LEU A 125 11.16 9.91 -13.28
C LEU A 125 12.10 9.49 -14.43
N GLY A 126 11.68 8.50 -15.23
CA GLY A 126 12.46 7.99 -16.35
C GLY A 126 12.57 8.93 -17.56
N SER A 127 11.81 10.04 -17.61
CA SER A 127 11.86 11.01 -18.71
C SER A 127 13.25 11.60 -18.91
N ALA A 128 14.08 11.58 -17.87
CA ALA A 128 15.48 11.99 -17.92
C ALA A 128 16.29 11.24 -19.00
N CYS A 129 15.87 10.04 -19.38
CA CYS A 129 16.54 9.23 -20.41
C CYS A 129 16.04 9.47 -21.84
N TYR A 130 14.96 10.21 -22.03
CA TYR A 130 14.34 10.40 -23.34
C TYR A 130 14.69 11.78 -23.87
N GLU A 131 15.02 11.87 -25.17
CA GLU A 131 15.28 13.15 -25.82
C GLU A 131 14.06 14.08 -25.68
N GLY A 132 14.28 15.30 -25.20
CA GLY A 132 13.21 16.26 -24.95
C GLY A 132 13.56 17.30 -23.90
N PRO A 133 12.56 18.09 -23.43
CA PRO A 133 12.77 19.18 -22.49
C PRO A 133 13.24 18.73 -21.10
N TYR A 134 13.03 17.46 -20.75
CA TYR A 134 13.40 16.88 -19.46
C TYR A 134 14.59 15.93 -19.55
N TYR A 135 15.26 15.84 -20.71
CA TYR A 135 16.44 15.01 -20.88
C TYR A 135 17.57 15.48 -19.96
N ASP A 136 18.16 14.54 -19.22
CA ASP A 136 19.32 14.78 -18.38
C ASP A 136 20.21 13.53 -18.42
N ALA A 137 21.35 13.64 -19.12
CA ALA A 137 22.27 12.53 -19.33
C ALA A 137 22.86 11.96 -18.03
N GLN A 138 23.12 12.81 -17.03
CA GLN A 138 23.68 12.38 -15.75
C GLN A 138 22.63 11.65 -14.94
N LYS A 139 21.42 12.22 -14.84
CA LYS A 139 20.29 11.57 -14.18
C LYS A 139 19.91 10.27 -14.88
N CYS A 140 19.92 10.23 -16.22
CA CYS A 140 19.65 8.99 -16.95
C CYS A 140 20.65 7.89 -16.62
N THR A 141 21.95 8.21 -16.60
CA THR A 141 22.99 7.23 -16.23
C THR A 141 22.76 6.70 -14.82
N PHE A 142 22.48 7.59 -13.86
CA PHE A 142 22.15 7.19 -12.50
C PHE A 142 20.93 6.26 -12.45
N LEU A 143 19.85 6.59 -13.17
CA LEU A 143 18.63 5.79 -13.21
C LEU A 143 18.88 4.42 -13.83
N LEU A 144 19.65 4.30 -14.91
CA LEU A 144 19.98 3.01 -15.52
C LEU A 144 20.71 2.08 -14.54
N ASP A 145 21.58 2.62 -13.70
CA ASP A 145 22.36 1.85 -12.72
C ASP A 145 21.56 1.52 -11.44
N HIS A 146 20.56 2.34 -11.08
CA HIS A 146 19.87 2.27 -9.79
C HIS A 146 18.35 2.10 -9.90
N TRP A 147 17.81 1.79 -11.08
CA TRP A 147 16.36 1.68 -11.30
C TRP A 147 15.70 0.65 -10.38
N ASN A 148 16.38 -0.46 -10.08
CA ASN A 148 15.75 -1.48 -9.24
C ASN A 148 15.96 -1.23 -7.73
N ALA A 149 16.54 -0.09 -7.34
CA ALA A 149 16.73 0.30 -5.94
C ALA A 149 15.54 1.17 -5.48
N SER A 150 14.95 0.82 -4.33
CA SER A 150 13.75 1.51 -3.85
C SER A 150 13.98 2.99 -3.54
N GLU A 151 15.18 3.33 -3.08
CA GLU A 151 15.65 4.67 -2.75
C GLU A 151 15.60 5.60 -3.97
N THR A 152 15.72 5.06 -5.18
CA THR A 152 15.59 5.83 -6.43
C THR A 152 14.17 6.37 -6.65
N HIS A 153 13.15 5.71 -6.11
CA HIS A 153 11.75 6.00 -6.42
C HIS A 153 11.01 6.78 -5.32
N ILE A 154 11.35 6.53 -4.06
CA ILE A 154 10.56 7.04 -2.92
C ILE A 154 10.46 8.58 -2.92
N ASP A 155 11.53 9.28 -3.28
CA ASP A 155 11.61 10.74 -3.23
C ASP A 155 11.11 11.43 -4.51
N ASP A 156 10.72 10.68 -5.55
CA ASP A 156 10.02 11.24 -6.71
C ASP A 156 8.52 11.31 -6.43
N PRO A 157 7.75 12.35 -6.80
CA PRO A 157 6.31 12.45 -6.51
C PRO A 157 5.43 11.51 -7.35
N THR A 158 5.96 10.95 -8.43
CA THR A 158 5.18 10.29 -9.49
C THR A 158 5.57 8.83 -9.69
N SER A 159 6.76 8.43 -9.25
CA SER A 159 7.28 7.09 -9.52
C SER A 159 6.66 6.00 -8.63
N VAL A 160 6.32 4.85 -9.21
CA VAL A 160 5.93 3.64 -8.47
C VAL A 160 6.90 2.51 -8.70
N MET A 161 6.90 1.56 -7.76
CA MET A 161 7.81 0.41 -7.75
C MET A 161 7.26 -0.81 -8.50
N SER A 162 6.06 -0.68 -9.07
CA SER A 162 5.40 -1.68 -9.92
C SER A 162 4.99 -1.05 -11.27
N PRO A 163 5.96 -0.72 -12.15
CA PRO A 163 5.70 0.07 -13.36
C PRO A 163 4.81 -0.63 -14.40
N LEU A 164 4.57 -1.94 -14.24
CA LEU A 164 3.56 -2.68 -15.00
C LEU A 164 2.20 -1.95 -15.01
N TYR A 165 1.79 -1.44 -13.85
CA TYR A 165 0.49 -0.81 -13.66
C TYR A 165 0.38 0.56 -14.30
N GLU A 166 1.51 1.24 -14.53
CA GLU A 166 1.55 2.50 -15.30
C GLU A 166 1.67 2.25 -16.80
N GLY A 167 1.80 0.99 -17.22
CA GLY A 167 1.96 0.59 -18.61
C GLY A 167 3.40 0.54 -19.09
N THR A 168 4.39 0.71 -18.20
CA THR A 168 5.83 0.70 -18.53
C THR A 168 6.19 1.75 -19.60
N THR A 169 5.46 2.87 -19.61
CA THR A 169 5.50 3.88 -20.69
C THR A 169 6.73 4.77 -20.64
N CYS A 170 7.43 4.85 -19.50
CA CYS A 170 8.58 5.75 -19.36
C CYS A 170 9.72 5.14 -18.51
N GLU A 171 10.02 3.85 -18.75
CA GLU A 171 11.16 3.18 -18.13
C GLU A 171 12.50 3.70 -18.71
N PRO A 172 13.55 3.95 -17.91
CA PRO A 172 14.84 4.46 -18.41
C PRO A 172 15.43 3.65 -19.56
N GLY A 173 15.41 2.31 -19.47
CA GLY A 173 15.89 1.42 -20.53
C GLY A 173 15.04 1.44 -21.80
N GLY A 174 13.82 1.97 -21.72
CA GLY A 174 12.90 2.19 -22.85
C GLY A 174 13.49 3.09 -23.94
N ALA A 175 14.22 4.13 -23.55
CA ALA A 175 14.79 5.11 -24.46
C ALA A 175 15.78 4.48 -25.46
N ALA A 176 16.69 3.62 -24.97
CA ALA A 176 17.65 2.91 -25.82
C ALA A 176 16.99 1.93 -26.81
N MET A 177 15.76 1.51 -26.54
CA MET A 177 14.94 0.67 -27.42
C MET A 177 14.07 1.48 -28.40
N GLY A 178 14.22 2.81 -28.44
CA GLY A 178 13.43 3.69 -29.30
C GLY A 178 11.96 3.83 -28.86
N LYS A 179 11.63 3.52 -27.61
CA LYS A 179 10.29 3.80 -27.05
C LYS A 179 10.11 5.30 -26.85
N THR A 180 8.86 5.74 -26.75
CA THR A 180 8.51 7.10 -26.32
C THR A 180 8.17 7.10 -24.83
N CYS A 181 8.42 8.23 -24.15
CA CYS A 181 7.96 8.45 -22.78
C CYS A 181 6.60 9.15 -22.80
N THR A 182 5.57 8.51 -22.26
CA THR A 182 4.23 9.09 -22.07
C THR A 182 3.75 8.90 -20.63
N LEU A 183 2.73 9.67 -20.23
CA LEU A 183 2.18 9.57 -18.88
C LEU A 183 1.54 8.22 -18.58
N GLY A 184 0.90 7.54 -19.54
CA GLY A 184 0.27 6.24 -19.26
C GLY A 184 -0.59 6.28 -17.99
N GLY A 185 -0.34 5.36 -17.07
CA GLY A 185 -1.06 5.27 -15.79
C GLY A 185 -0.57 6.21 -14.68
N PHE A 186 0.39 7.11 -14.94
CA PHE A 186 0.83 8.10 -13.97
C PHE A 186 -0.28 9.15 -13.72
N PRO A 187 -0.37 9.73 -12.50
CA PRO A 187 -1.28 10.85 -12.23
C PRO A 187 -0.91 12.08 -13.08
N THR A 188 -1.86 12.94 -13.43
CA THR A 188 -1.58 14.18 -14.18
C THR A 188 -0.90 15.23 -13.31
N TYR A 189 -1.33 15.31 -12.05
CA TYR A 189 -0.78 16.19 -11.04
C TYR A 189 -0.53 15.42 -9.75
N SER A 190 0.53 15.81 -9.05
CA SER A 190 0.79 15.38 -7.67
C SER A 190 0.79 16.60 -6.76
N LEU A 191 0.13 16.52 -5.62
CA LEU A 191 0.17 17.54 -4.58
C LEU A 191 1.20 17.13 -3.53
N ASN A 192 2.29 17.91 -3.41
CA ASN A 192 3.23 17.76 -2.32
C ASN A 192 2.61 18.31 -1.04
N VAL A 193 2.04 17.41 -0.26
CA VAL A 193 1.38 17.73 1.01
C VAL A 193 2.42 18.28 1.98
N SER A 194 2.11 19.41 2.61
CA SER A 194 2.94 20.04 3.66
C SER A 194 2.18 20.21 4.98
N THR A 195 0.86 20.17 4.94
CA THR A 195 -0.06 20.34 6.08
C THR A 195 -1.33 19.50 5.91
N VAL A 196 -2.08 19.28 7.00
CA VAL A 196 -3.41 18.67 6.93
C VAL A 196 -4.37 19.47 6.04
N ALA A 197 -4.28 20.80 6.05
CA ALA A 197 -5.06 21.64 5.14
C ALA A 197 -4.84 21.30 3.66
N ASP A 198 -3.62 20.95 3.24
CA ASP A 198 -3.34 20.56 1.85
C ASP A 198 -4.06 19.27 1.46
N ILE A 199 -4.12 18.30 2.38
CA ILE A 199 -4.89 17.06 2.20
C ILE A 199 -6.38 17.39 2.05
N GLN A 200 -6.93 18.21 2.96
CA GLN A 200 -8.34 18.60 2.93
C GLN A 200 -8.70 19.34 1.64
N LEU A 201 -7.85 20.28 1.21
CA LEU A 201 -7.99 20.99 -0.06
C LEU A 201 -7.95 20.04 -1.24
N GLY A 202 -7.00 19.09 -1.28
CA GLY A 202 -6.88 18.10 -2.34
C GLY A 202 -8.07 17.15 -2.46
N ILE A 203 -8.56 16.64 -1.31
CA ILE A 203 -9.76 15.78 -1.25
C ILE A 203 -10.99 16.55 -1.73
N ASN A 204 -11.24 17.74 -1.16
CA ASN A 204 -12.40 18.53 -1.51
C ASN A 204 -12.38 18.94 -2.99
N PHE A 205 -11.22 19.37 -3.49
CA PHE A 205 -11.03 19.72 -4.90
C PHE A 205 -11.34 18.53 -5.81
N ALA A 206 -10.74 17.36 -5.54
CA ALA A 206 -10.97 16.18 -6.36
C ALA A 206 -12.43 15.70 -6.31
N ARG A 207 -13.06 15.68 -5.13
CA ARG A 207 -14.47 15.32 -4.98
C ARG A 207 -15.38 16.27 -5.75
N ASN A 208 -15.22 17.58 -5.54
CA ASN A 208 -16.10 18.60 -6.10
C ASN A 208 -15.90 18.79 -7.61
N GLN A 209 -14.73 18.43 -8.15
CA GLN A 209 -14.45 18.37 -9.59
C GLN A 209 -14.69 16.97 -10.21
N ASN A 210 -15.13 15.99 -9.40
CA ASN A 210 -15.28 14.59 -9.82
C ASN A 210 -14.01 14.01 -10.48
N LEU A 211 -12.83 14.40 -10.00
CA LEU A 211 -11.56 13.85 -10.45
C LEU A 211 -11.30 12.49 -9.79
N ARG A 212 -10.49 11.67 -10.46
CA ARG A 212 -9.88 10.51 -9.82
C ARG A 212 -8.85 11.00 -8.80
N LEU A 213 -8.98 10.53 -7.56
CA LEU A 213 -8.02 10.82 -6.49
C LEU A 213 -7.17 9.57 -6.22
N VAL A 214 -5.86 9.76 -6.10
CA VAL A 214 -4.90 8.73 -5.72
C VAL A 214 -4.15 9.20 -4.48
N VAL A 215 -3.78 8.28 -3.60
CA VAL A 215 -2.93 8.57 -2.45
C VAL A 215 -1.63 7.81 -2.61
N ARG A 216 -0.52 8.53 -2.56
CA ARG A 216 0.82 7.96 -2.73
C ARG A 216 1.69 8.28 -1.53
N ASN A 217 2.15 7.24 -0.86
CA ASN A 217 3.23 7.31 0.12
C ASN A 217 4.57 7.05 -0.60
N THR A 218 5.10 5.83 -0.51
CA THR A 218 6.45 5.50 -1.01
C THR A 218 6.51 4.93 -2.43
N GLY A 219 5.37 4.55 -3.02
CA GLY A 219 5.34 3.92 -4.35
C GLY A 219 5.37 2.37 -4.34
N HIS A 220 5.43 1.72 -3.18
CA HIS A 220 5.64 0.26 -3.01
C HIS A 220 4.52 -0.68 -3.48
N ASP A 221 3.31 -0.18 -3.75
CA ASP A 221 2.14 -1.05 -3.96
C ASP A 221 2.33 -2.06 -5.11
N PHE A 222 2.01 -3.33 -4.84
CA PHE A 222 2.17 -4.44 -5.80
C PHE A 222 0.98 -4.59 -6.76
N LEU A 223 -0.12 -3.86 -6.57
CA LEU A 223 -1.37 -4.00 -7.31
C LEU A 223 -1.75 -2.72 -8.10
N GLY A 224 -0.93 -1.68 -8.03
CA GLY A 224 -1.19 -0.38 -8.68
C GLY A 224 -2.18 0.51 -7.93
N LYS A 225 -2.38 0.33 -6.62
CA LYS A 225 -3.33 1.11 -5.80
C LYS A 225 -2.91 2.57 -5.56
N ASN A 226 -1.68 2.93 -5.95
CA ASN A 226 -1.03 4.21 -5.66
C ASN A 226 -0.74 5.06 -6.92
N THR A 227 -1.34 4.71 -8.05
CA THR A 227 -1.20 5.44 -9.33
C THR A 227 -2.50 5.42 -10.11
N GLY A 228 -2.59 6.20 -11.18
CA GLY A 228 -3.83 6.35 -11.94
C GLY A 228 -3.80 7.43 -13.01
N GLU A 229 -4.12 7.06 -14.25
CA GLU A 229 -4.27 8.01 -15.34
C GLU A 229 -5.31 9.08 -15.02
N GLY A 230 -4.97 10.33 -15.37
CA GLY A 230 -5.85 11.49 -15.19
C GLY A 230 -6.02 11.95 -13.74
N ALA A 231 -5.42 11.26 -12.76
CA ALA A 231 -5.66 11.51 -11.35
C ALA A 231 -4.94 12.75 -10.80
N LEU A 232 -5.46 13.27 -9.69
CA LEU A 232 -4.70 14.03 -8.71
C LEU A 232 -4.13 13.04 -7.68
N SER A 233 -2.81 13.02 -7.49
CA SER A 233 -2.13 12.23 -6.47
C SER A 233 -1.83 13.07 -5.24
N LEU A 234 -2.18 12.62 -4.04
CA LEU A 234 -1.77 13.23 -2.78
C LEU A 234 -0.49 12.53 -2.30
N TRP A 235 0.63 13.25 -2.32
CA TRP A 235 1.94 12.71 -1.97
C TRP A 235 2.28 12.99 -0.50
N THR A 236 2.22 11.97 0.36
CA THR A 236 2.34 12.11 1.83
C THR A 236 3.73 11.80 2.37
N HIS A 237 4.69 11.48 1.51
CA HIS A 237 6.01 10.93 1.84
C HIS A 237 6.92 11.84 2.68
N ASN A 238 6.74 13.16 2.58
CA ASN A 238 7.68 14.12 3.17
C ASN A 238 7.49 14.36 4.68
N HIS A 239 6.47 13.76 5.29
CA HIS A 239 6.17 13.88 6.71
C HIS A 239 6.59 12.61 7.46
N ARG A 240 7.83 12.59 7.91
CA ARG A 240 8.50 11.41 8.50
C ARG A 240 8.81 11.58 9.98
N GLU A 241 8.05 12.43 10.67
CA GLU A 241 8.24 12.68 12.09
C GLU A 241 7.89 11.43 12.92
N ILE A 242 8.71 11.13 13.92
CA ILE A 242 8.47 10.08 14.92
C ILE A 242 8.53 10.71 16.30
N GLU A 243 7.38 10.76 16.99
CA GLU A 243 7.29 11.19 18.38
C GLU A 243 7.34 9.98 19.32
N VAL A 244 8.29 9.99 20.27
CA VAL A 244 8.47 8.93 21.25
C VAL A 244 7.63 9.24 22.50
N LEU A 245 6.59 8.43 22.73
CA LEU A 245 5.69 8.55 23.86
C LEU A 245 6.06 7.49 24.90
N ARG A 246 6.83 7.86 25.93
CA ARG A 246 7.30 6.90 26.94
C ARG A 246 6.18 6.34 27.80
N GLU A 247 5.14 7.14 28.02
CA GLU A 247 3.92 6.76 28.73
C GLU A 247 2.74 7.18 27.85
N TYR A 248 2.04 6.18 27.32
CA TYR A 248 0.82 6.36 26.56
C TYR A 248 -0.26 5.45 27.15
N GLU A 249 -1.48 5.96 27.21
CA GLU A 249 -2.67 5.20 27.60
C GLU A 249 -3.68 5.34 26.46
N SER A 250 -4.12 4.21 25.89
CA SER A 250 -5.09 4.24 24.80
C SER A 250 -6.44 4.75 25.30
N ALA A 251 -7.24 5.36 24.42
CA ALA A 251 -8.52 5.97 24.81
C ALA A 251 -9.49 4.98 25.49
N GLY A 252 -9.42 3.68 25.14
CA GLY A 252 -10.21 2.62 25.76
C GLY A 252 -9.56 1.96 26.98
N GLY A 253 -8.35 2.36 27.38
CA GLY A 253 -7.61 1.83 28.53
C GLY A 253 -7.08 0.40 28.35
N ARG A 254 -7.19 -0.19 27.16
CA ARG A 254 -6.67 -1.55 26.87
C ARG A 254 -5.15 -1.60 26.82
N TYR A 255 -4.50 -0.49 26.45
CA TYR A 255 -3.05 -0.40 26.39
C TYR A 255 -2.53 0.72 27.27
N LYS A 256 -1.47 0.40 28.03
CA LYS A 256 -0.67 1.37 28.78
C LYS A 256 0.80 1.02 28.68
N GLY A 257 1.61 1.89 28.07
CA GLY A 257 3.02 1.61 27.82
C GLY A 257 3.67 2.59 26.85
N PRO A 258 4.89 2.30 26.40
CA PRO A 258 5.59 3.13 25.42
C PRO A 258 5.00 2.96 24.02
N ALA A 259 4.77 4.07 23.32
CA ALA A 259 4.24 4.11 21.97
C ALA A 259 5.04 5.08 21.10
N PHE A 260 4.96 4.92 19.78
CA PHE A 260 5.43 5.91 18.82
C PHE A 260 4.25 6.53 18.06
N LYS A 261 4.18 7.86 17.97
CA LYS A 261 3.30 8.55 17.02
C LYS A 261 4.10 8.83 15.75
N LEU A 262 3.61 8.32 14.62
CA LEU A 262 4.31 8.26 13.35
C LEU A 262 3.60 9.15 12.32
N GLY A 263 4.35 10.02 11.66
CA GLY A 263 3.89 10.75 10.48
C GLY A 263 3.60 9.82 9.29
N PRO A 264 2.87 10.29 8.28
CA PRO A 264 2.32 9.47 7.21
C PRO A 264 3.38 8.94 6.23
N GLY A 265 4.57 9.55 6.21
CA GLY A 265 5.71 9.18 5.37
C GLY A 265 6.78 8.34 6.07
N VAL A 266 6.61 8.00 7.35
CA VAL A 266 7.59 7.19 8.09
C VAL A 266 7.76 5.82 7.45
N MET A 267 9.00 5.40 7.24
CA MET A 267 9.38 4.11 6.66
C MET A 267 9.86 3.10 7.71
N VAL A 268 9.91 1.83 7.31
CA VAL A 268 10.35 0.70 8.15
C VAL A 268 11.75 0.92 8.75
N HIS A 269 12.72 1.37 7.95
CA HIS A 269 14.07 1.58 8.49
C HIS A 269 14.10 2.68 9.55
N GLU A 270 13.35 3.76 9.38
CA GLU A 270 13.30 4.90 10.31
C GLU A 270 12.70 4.47 11.65
N ILE A 271 11.60 3.72 11.65
CA ILE A 271 10.99 3.22 12.89
C ILE A 271 11.91 2.22 13.62
N TYR A 272 12.62 1.36 12.89
CA TYR A 272 13.57 0.42 13.52
C TYR A 272 14.81 1.11 14.09
N GLU A 273 15.32 2.15 13.42
CA GLU A 273 16.45 2.94 13.92
C GLU A 273 16.08 3.69 15.20
N VAL A 274 14.88 4.28 15.25
CA VAL A 274 14.36 4.93 16.46
C VAL A 274 14.13 3.90 17.57
N ALA A 275 13.53 2.74 17.27
CA ALA A 275 13.31 1.69 18.25
C ALA A 275 14.63 1.19 18.86
N GLU A 276 15.65 0.91 18.04
CA GLU A 276 16.97 0.48 18.52
C GLU A 276 17.61 1.52 19.46
N ARG A 277 17.53 2.80 19.10
CA ARG A 277 18.08 3.91 19.91
C ARG A 277 17.35 4.05 21.25
N GLU A 278 16.03 3.91 21.24
CA GLU A 278 15.20 4.05 22.45
C GLU A 278 15.14 2.77 23.31
N GLY A 279 15.75 1.68 22.84
CA GLY A 279 15.79 0.40 23.58
C GLY A 279 14.52 -0.44 23.45
N TYR A 280 13.81 -0.30 22.33
CA TYR A 280 12.56 -1.01 22.03
C TYR A 280 12.67 -1.92 20.81
N THR A 281 11.67 -2.79 20.66
CA THR A 281 11.34 -3.54 19.46
C THR A 281 10.07 -2.93 18.85
N ALA A 282 10.13 -2.45 17.61
CA ALA A 282 8.95 -2.00 16.87
C ALA A 282 8.48 -3.08 15.89
N VAL A 283 7.18 -3.10 15.58
CA VAL A 283 6.62 -3.98 14.54
C VAL A 283 6.63 -3.25 13.21
N GLY A 284 7.42 -3.75 12.27
CA GLY A 284 7.51 -3.24 10.90
C GLY A 284 7.70 -4.36 9.88
N GLY A 285 7.68 -4.00 8.60
CA GLY A 285 7.91 -4.94 7.51
C GLY A 285 9.37 -5.36 7.38
N GLU A 286 9.66 -6.12 6.33
CA GLU A 286 11.02 -6.53 5.97
C GLU A 286 11.73 -5.48 5.10
N CYS A 287 11.00 -4.92 4.14
CA CYS A 287 11.55 -3.99 3.16
C CYS A 287 11.78 -2.61 3.78
N ARG A 288 13.03 -2.13 3.73
CA ARG A 288 13.53 -0.89 4.37
C ARG A 288 12.67 0.36 4.10
N THR A 289 12.21 0.52 2.87
CA THR A 289 11.56 1.74 2.36
C THR A 289 10.04 1.63 2.26
N VAL A 290 9.44 0.56 2.81
CA VAL A 290 7.99 0.48 2.93
C VAL A 290 7.50 1.55 3.90
N GLY A 291 6.47 2.30 3.50
CA GLY A 291 5.83 3.30 4.37
C GLY A 291 4.94 2.62 5.41
N ILE A 292 5.27 2.78 6.68
CA ILE A 292 4.61 2.11 7.81
C ILE A 292 3.13 2.48 7.90
N THR A 293 2.83 3.77 8.00
CA THR A 293 1.48 4.33 8.22
C THR A 293 0.60 4.37 6.98
N GLY A 294 1.06 3.78 5.86
CA GLY A 294 0.31 3.69 4.61
C GLY A 294 -0.40 2.34 4.48
N GLY A 295 -0.29 1.75 3.27
CA GLY A 295 -0.87 0.45 2.97
C GLY A 295 -0.39 -0.68 3.89
N TYR A 296 0.82 -0.58 4.47
CA TYR A 296 1.37 -1.62 5.35
C TYR A 296 0.50 -1.84 6.60
N LEU A 297 0.39 -0.86 7.50
CA LEU A 297 -0.46 -0.98 8.69
C LEU A 297 -1.94 -1.11 8.32
N ALA A 298 -2.40 -0.40 7.28
CA ALA A 298 -3.80 -0.45 6.89
C ALA A 298 -4.24 -1.79 6.29
N GLY A 299 -3.31 -2.55 5.70
CA GLY A 299 -3.60 -3.85 5.07
C GLY A 299 -3.39 -5.06 5.96
N GLY A 300 -2.90 -4.87 7.19
CA GLY A 300 -2.49 -5.95 8.08
C GLY A 300 -1.04 -5.76 8.51
N GLY A 301 -0.09 -6.03 7.60
CA GLY A 301 1.34 -5.87 7.83
C GLY A 301 1.95 -7.01 8.66
N HIS A 302 2.58 -7.99 8.01
CA HIS A 302 3.37 -8.99 8.72
C HIS A 302 4.77 -8.46 9.07
N SER A 303 5.41 -9.07 10.06
CA SER A 303 6.67 -8.62 10.66
C SER A 303 7.48 -9.80 11.19
N PRO A 304 8.82 -9.67 11.29
CA PRO A 304 9.66 -10.67 11.96
C PRO A 304 9.26 -10.99 13.42
N VAL A 305 8.45 -10.12 14.04
CA VAL A 305 7.90 -10.28 15.39
C VAL A 305 6.38 -10.51 15.41
N THR A 306 5.74 -10.73 14.26
CA THR A 306 4.32 -11.09 14.20
C THR A 306 3.95 -12.32 15.03
N PRO A 307 4.78 -13.39 15.11
CA PRO A 307 4.47 -14.54 15.94
C PRO A 307 4.29 -14.26 17.45
N ILE A 308 4.81 -13.14 17.94
CA ILE A 308 4.74 -12.75 19.35
C ILE A 308 3.86 -11.53 19.61
N TYR A 309 3.76 -10.61 18.66
CA TYR A 309 3.06 -9.33 18.84
C TYR A 309 1.87 -9.15 17.89
N GLY A 310 1.57 -10.09 17.01
CA GLY A 310 0.49 -9.95 16.03
C GLY A 310 0.89 -9.12 14.80
N LEU A 311 -0.11 -8.76 13.99
CA LEU A 311 0.11 -7.96 12.78
C LEU A 311 0.46 -6.51 13.12
N GLY A 312 0.97 -5.76 12.15
CA GLY A 312 1.18 -4.32 12.25
C GLY A 312 -0.11 -3.59 12.63
N SER A 313 -1.23 -3.93 11.99
CA SER A 313 -2.57 -3.42 12.29
C SER A 313 -2.99 -3.66 13.75
N ASP A 314 -2.49 -4.70 14.42
CA ASP A 314 -2.74 -4.98 15.83
C ASP A 314 -2.01 -4.00 16.77
N GLN A 315 -0.99 -3.30 16.26
CA GLN A 315 -0.22 -2.31 17.03
C GLN A 315 -0.86 -0.93 17.07
N VAL A 316 -1.83 -0.64 16.20
CA VAL A 316 -2.38 0.71 16.04
C VAL A 316 -3.31 1.03 17.22
N LEU A 317 -3.00 2.13 17.91
CA LEU A 317 -3.72 2.62 19.09
C LEU A 317 -4.63 3.80 18.77
N SER A 318 -4.27 4.62 17.77
CA SER A 318 -5.03 5.77 17.30
C SER A 318 -4.61 6.13 15.89
N VAL A 319 -5.54 6.64 15.07
CA VAL A 319 -5.31 7.10 13.71
C VAL A 319 -5.85 8.51 13.54
N ASP A 320 -5.01 9.44 13.13
CA ASP A 320 -5.44 10.76 12.70
C ASP A 320 -5.56 10.76 11.16
N VAL A 321 -6.74 11.08 10.62
CA VAL A 321 -7.08 10.85 9.21
C VAL A 321 -7.97 11.97 8.68
N VAL A 322 -7.78 12.32 7.40
CA VAL A 322 -8.74 13.15 6.65
C VAL A 322 -9.70 12.25 5.87
N THR A 323 -10.98 12.32 6.20
CA THR A 323 -12.05 11.50 5.63
C THR A 323 -12.51 12.00 4.24
N PRO A 324 -13.33 11.21 3.49
CA PRO A 324 -13.77 11.57 2.14
C PRO A 324 -14.61 12.84 2.06
N ASP A 325 -15.26 13.23 3.15
CA ASP A 325 -15.96 14.51 3.32
C ASP A 325 -14.99 15.71 3.51
N GLY A 326 -13.69 15.45 3.63
CA GLY A 326 -12.62 16.41 3.84
C GLY A 326 -12.37 16.78 5.30
N ARG A 327 -13.05 16.15 6.26
CA ARG A 327 -12.89 16.46 7.69
C ARG A 327 -11.65 15.77 8.26
N PHE A 328 -10.93 16.46 9.14
CA PHE A 328 -9.83 15.87 9.89
C PHE A 328 -10.36 15.32 11.22
N VAL A 329 -10.18 14.02 11.45
CA VAL A 329 -10.72 13.31 12.61
C VAL A 329 -9.69 12.37 13.22
N THR A 330 -9.82 12.11 14.52
CA THR A 330 -9.11 11.03 15.21
C THR A 330 -10.04 9.82 15.32
N ALA A 331 -9.55 8.65 14.93
CA ALA A 331 -10.22 7.37 15.08
C ALA A 331 -9.45 6.49 16.08
N ASP A 332 -10.14 6.09 17.15
CA ASP A 332 -9.61 5.25 18.23
C ASP A 332 -10.72 4.35 18.82
N GLU A 333 -10.45 3.73 19.95
CA GLU A 333 -11.37 2.81 20.63
C GLU A 333 -12.65 3.47 21.17
N THR A 334 -12.70 4.80 21.22
CA THR A 334 -13.80 5.59 21.79
C THR A 334 -14.42 6.56 20.79
N GLN A 335 -13.67 6.99 19.77
CA GLN A 335 -14.07 7.98 18.75
C GLN A 335 -13.93 7.37 17.35
N ASN A 336 -14.94 7.59 16.49
CA ASN A 336 -14.94 7.07 15.10
C ASN A 336 -14.58 5.56 15.02
N GLN A 337 -15.16 4.75 15.92
CA GLN A 337 -14.76 3.35 16.15
C GLN A 337 -14.90 2.47 14.90
N ASP A 338 -15.92 2.70 14.08
CA ASP A 338 -16.09 1.99 12.81
C ASP A 338 -14.94 2.28 11.84
N LEU A 339 -14.50 3.54 11.76
CA LEU A 339 -13.36 3.95 10.95
C LEU A 339 -12.04 3.39 11.51
N PHE A 340 -11.89 3.38 12.84
CA PHE A 340 -10.72 2.80 13.51
C PHE A 340 -10.60 1.29 13.21
N TRP A 341 -11.71 0.56 13.32
CA TRP A 341 -11.78 -0.86 12.96
C TRP A 341 -11.46 -1.07 11.48
N ALA A 342 -12.07 -0.29 10.58
CA ALA A 342 -11.92 -0.45 9.13
C ALA A 342 -10.50 -0.15 8.64
N ILE A 343 -9.85 0.89 9.15
CA ILE A 343 -8.48 1.24 8.77
C ILE A 343 -7.49 0.14 9.20
N ARG A 344 -7.73 -0.52 10.34
CA ARG A 344 -6.85 -1.58 10.86
C ARG A 344 -7.10 -2.91 10.16
N GLY A 345 -6.57 -3.07 8.96
CA GLY A 345 -6.60 -4.32 8.18
C GLY A 345 -7.58 -4.32 7.00
N GLY A 346 -8.48 -3.34 6.89
CA GLY A 346 -9.41 -3.18 5.76
C GLY A 346 -8.79 -2.55 4.50
N GLY A 347 -7.47 -2.38 4.47
CA GLY A 347 -6.71 -1.90 3.33
C GLY A 347 -6.55 -0.37 3.24
N GLY A 348 -5.43 0.07 2.68
CA GLY A 348 -5.20 1.49 2.34
C GLY A 348 -5.96 1.93 1.09
N ALA A 349 -5.91 3.26 0.83
CA ALA A 349 -6.51 3.91 -0.35
C ALA A 349 -8.04 3.80 -0.47
N THR A 350 -8.77 3.65 0.65
CA THR A 350 -10.25 3.56 0.63
C THR A 350 -10.96 4.39 1.70
N TRP A 351 -10.37 4.57 2.89
CA TRP A 351 -11.03 5.18 4.06
C TRP A 351 -10.80 6.69 4.23
N GLY A 352 -9.73 7.21 3.62
CA GLY A 352 -9.23 8.55 3.87
C GLY A 352 -7.72 8.64 3.66
N VAL A 353 -7.15 9.80 3.98
CA VAL A 353 -5.70 10.04 3.96
C VAL A 353 -5.20 10.11 5.38
N VAL A 354 -4.45 9.11 5.80
CA VAL A 354 -3.81 9.07 7.12
C VAL A 354 -2.78 10.18 7.23
N THR A 355 -2.80 10.87 8.36
CA THR A 355 -1.88 11.97 8.72
C THR A 355 -0.95 11.54 9.84
N SER A 356 -1.37 10.63 10.71
CA SER A 356 -0.48 9.93 11.63
C SER A 356 -1.13 8.68 12.20
N MET A 357 -0.31 7.77 12.73
CA MET A 357 -0.77 6.66 13.55
C MET A 357 0.07 6.58 14.82
N THR A 358 -0.59 6.33 15.95
CA THR A 358 0.10 5.96 17.19
C THR A 358 0.15 4.45 17.29
N VAL A 359 1.33 3.87 17.49
CA VAL A 359 1.55 2.42 17.53
C VAL A 359 2.28 1.98 18.80
N LYS A 360 1.96 0.78 19.28
CA LYS A 360 2.68 0.08 20.36
C LYS A 360 4.16 -0.09 19.98
N VAL A 361 5.05 0.01 20.97
CA VAL A 361 6.40 -0.54 20.90
C VAL A 361 6.66 -1.45 22.10
N HIS A 362 7.60 -2.37 21.94
CA HIS A 362 7.78 -3.50 22.84
C HIS A 362 9.19 -3.55 23.42
N GLU A 363 9.39 -4.38 24.44
CA GLU A 363 10.71 -4.59 25.01
C GLU A 363 11.71 -5.15 23.99
N LYS A 364 12.97 -4.71 24.11
CA LYS A 364 14.07 -5.23 23.31
C LYS A 364 14.37 -6.69 23.69
N MET A 365 14.60 -7.53 22.69
CA MET A 365 14.89 -8.96 22.88
C MET A 365 15.97 -9.47 21.93
N VAL A 366 16.50 -10.67 22.23
CA VAL A 366 17.43 -11.39 21.36
C VAL A 366 16.72 -12.05 20.18
N PHE A 367 17.42 -12.15 19.05
CA PHE A 367 16.98 -12.84 17.85
C PHE A 367 18.03 -13.86 17.43
N SER A 368 17.64 -15.14 17.41
CA SER A 368 18.49 -16.23 16.93
C SER A 368 17.87 -16.88 15.72
N GLY A 369 18.73 -17.29 14.78
CA GLY A 369 18.25 -17.89 13.55
C GLY A 369 19.33 -18.56 12.74
N MET A 370 18.93 -18.94 11.54
CA MET A 370 19.79 -19.47 10.52
C MET A 370 19.47 -18.89 9.14
N THR A 371 20.49 -18.83 8.30
CA THR A 371 20.39 -18.52 6.88
C THR A 371 21.01 -19.63 6.06
N TRP A 372 20.56 -19.75 4.81
CA TRP A 372 21.23 -20.57 3.80
C TRP A 372 20.90 -20.02 2.42
N GLN A 373 21.78 -20.28 1.46
CA GLN A 373 21.55 -19.97 0.05
C GLN A 373 22.25 -21.02 -0.80
N THR A 374 21.46 -21.77 -1.56
CA THR A 374 21.97 -22.89 -2.34
C THR A 374 21.18 -23.11 -3.62
N THR A 375 21.67 -24.00 -4.47
CA THR A 375 20.95 -24.51 -5.64
C THR A 375 21.10 -26.03 -5.70
N THR A 376 20.19 -26.71 -6.40
CA THR A 376 20.32 -28.15 -6.70
C THR A 376 21.73 -28.48 -7.22
N LYS A 377 22.26 -27.65 -8.12
CA LYS A 377 23.58 -27.82 -8.72
C LYS A 377 24.73 -27.59 -7.75
N ALA A 378 24.63 -26.57 -6.90
CA ALA A 378 25.67 -26.28 -5.91
C ALA A 378 25.83 -27.43 -4.90
N MET A 379 24.73 -28.11 -4.59
CA MET A 379 24.73 -29.29 -3.71
C MET A 379 25.06 -30.60 -4.45
N ASN A 380 25.05 -30.60 -5.79
CA ASN A 380 25.24 -31.80 -6.62
C ASN A 380 24.25 -32.93 -6.27
N ILE A 381 22.96 -32.58 -6.15
CA ILE A 381 21.85 -33.51 -5.87
C ILE A 381 20.85 -33.55 -7.03
N THR A 382 19.89 -34.48 -7.01
CA THR A 382 18.77 -34.48 -7.97
C THR A 382 17.65 -33.54 -7.52
N ASP A 383 16.73 -33.22 -8.44
CA ASP A 383 15.55 -32.41 -8.13
C ASP A 383 14.64 -33.11 -7.11
N GLU A 384 14.54 -34.45 -7.16
CA GLU A 384 13.79 -35.23 -6.18
C GLU A 384 14.37 -35.09 -4.77
N VAL A 385 15.70 -35.25 -4.61
CA VAL A 385 16.37 -35.08 -3.32
C VAL A 385 16.22 -33.64 -2.81
N PHE A 386 16.29 -32.65 -3.70
CA PHE A 386 16.02 -31.26 -3.35
C PHE A 386 14.61 -31.09 -2.76
N TRP A 387 13.59 -31.62 -3.44
CA TRP A 387 12.22 -31.51 -2.97
C TRP A 387 11.94 -32.33 -1.71
N GLU A 388 12.62 -33.46 -1.50
CA GLU A 388 12.56 -34.21 -0.24
C GLU A 388 13.12 -33.38 0.93
N ALA A 389 14.22 -32.64 0.73
CA ALA A 389 14.78 -31.75 1.74
C ALA A 389 13.89 -30.53 2.03
N VAL A 390 13.26 -29.94 1.01
CA VAL A 390 12.27 -28.87 1.19
C VAL A 390 11.05 -29.40 1.96
N ALA A 391 10.55 -30.57 1.59
CA ALA A 391 9.44 -31.22 2.29
C ALA A 391 9.78 -31.55 3.75
N ALA A 392 11.02 -31.95 4.05
CA ALA A 392 11.49 -32.17 5.42
C ALA A 392 11.36 -30.92 6.30
N TYR A 393 11.64 -29.75 5.73
CA TYR A 393 11.45 -28.47 6.41
C TYR A 393 9.96 -28.14 6.57
N TRP A 394 9.18 -28.22 5.49
CA TRP A 394 7.75 -27.89 5.52
C TRP A 394 6.95 -28.80 6.47
N ARG A 395 7.31 -30.09 6.61
CA ARG A 395 6.69 -31.00 7.60
C ARG A 395 6.87 -30.52 9.05
N ARG A 396 7.94 -29.78 9.34
CA ARG A 396 8.27 -29.27 10.69
C ARG A 396 7.73 -27.89 10.99
N TYR A 397 6.96 -27.28 10.08
CA TYR A 397 6.33 -25.98 10.32
C TYR A 397 5.56 -25.90 11.64
N PRO A 398 4.83 -26.94 12.09
CA PRO A 398 4.20 -26.91 13.40
C PRO A 398 5.20 -26.74 14.56
N GLU A 399 6.37 -27.37 14.49
CA GLU A 399 7.43 -27.27 15.52
C GLU A 399 8.02 -25.86 15.57
N PHE A 400 8.37 -25.30 14.41
CA PHE A 400 8.92 -23.96 14.28
C PHE A 400 7.87 -22.88 14.65
N SER A 401 6.61 -23.05 14.22
CA SER A 401 5.51 -22.15 14.57
C SER A 401 5.18 -22.20 16.06
N ALA A 402 5.20 -23.37 16.70
CA ALA A 402 5.04 -23.50 18.14
C ALA A 402 6.15 -22.76 18.91
N ALA A 403 7.36 -22.73 18.36
CA ALA A 403 8.47 -21.92 18.87
C ALA A 403 8.36 -20.42 18.50
N LYS A 404 7.27 -19.97 17.87
CA LYS A 404 7.04 -18.60 17.41
C LYS A 404 8.07 -18.12 16.37
N SER A 405 8.47 -19.01 15.46
CA SER A 405 9.40 -18.65 14.39
C SER A 405 8.79 -17.69 13.38
N TYR A 406 9.66 -16.88 12.79
CA TYR A 406 9.42 -16.18 11.54
C TYR A 406 10.43 -16.70 10.49
N GLY A 407 9.93 -17.43 9.50
CA GLY A 407 10.76 -18.12 8.52
C GLY A 407 10.60 -17.62 7.11
N TYR A 408 11.34 -16.58 6.69
CA TYR A 408 11.33 -16.08 5.31
C TYR A 408 12.21 -16.93 4.40
N CYS A 409 11.62 -17.55 3.38
CA CYS A 409 12.34 -18.32 2.40
C CYS A 409 11.90 -17.97 0.98
N ARG A 410 12.83 -18.11 0.04
CA ARG A 410 12.57 -17.91 -1.39
C ARG A 410 13.05 -19.12 -2.19
N MET A 411 12.27 -19.51 -3.18
CA MET A 411 12.63 -20.52 -4.16
C MET A 411 12.19 -20.14 -5.57
N SER A 412 12.92 -20.64 -6.56
CA SER A 412 12.60 -20.45 -7.97
C SER A 412 13.28 -21.52 -8.83
N PRO A 413 12.67 -21.88 -9.97
CA PRO A 413 13.37 -22.62 -11.01
C PRO A 413 14.57 -21.83 -11.54
N GLU A 414 15.68 -22.53 -11.81
CA GLU A 414 16.87 -21.93 -12.39
C GLU A 414 16.85 -22.10 -13.92
N LYS A 415 17.23 -21.06 -14.66
CA LYS A 415 17.32 -21.10 -16.14
C LYS A 415 18.19 -22.25 -16.68
N SER A 416 19.16 -22.68 -15.89
CA SER A 416 20.09 -23.74 -16.27
C SER A 416 19.61 -25.15 -15.87
N GLY A 417 18.40 -25.29 -15.31
CA GLY A 417 17.86 -26.51 -14.71
C GLY A 417 18.11 -26.58 -13.20
N GLY A 418 17.20 -27.25 -12.48
CA GLY A 418 17.16 -27.31 -11.03
C GLY A 418 16.54 -26.08 -10.37
N TYR A 419 16.75 -25.93 -9.06
CA TYR A 419 16.10 -24.91 -8.24
C TYR A 419 17.10 -24.13 -7.39
N ALA A 420 16.79 -22.87 -7.13
CA ALA A 420 17.43 -22.09 -6.08
C ALA A 420 16.57 -22.12 -4.82
N TRP A 421 17.19 -22.18 -3.66
CA TRP A 421 16.52 -22.12 -2.37
C TRP A 421 17.32 -21.33 -1.35
N ARG A 422 16.64 -20.40 -0.68
CA ARG A 422 17.25 -19.47 0.27
C ARG A 422 16.36 -19.30 1.49
N GLY A 423 16.94 -19.38 2.69
CA GLY A 423 16.30 -18.95 3.95
C GLY A 423 16.96 -17.66 4.43
N LEU A 424 16.22 -16.55 4.46
CA LEU A 424 16.79 -15.19 4.57
C LEU A 424 16.00 -14.23 5.49
N PRO A 425 15.85 -14.50 6.80
CA PRO A 425 16.29 -15.67 7.56
C PRO A 425 15.13 -16.57 8.01
N VAL A 426 15.49 -17.72 8.61
CA VAL A 426 14.60 -18.43 9.54
C VAL A 426 15.05 -18.16 10.95
N MET A 427 14.19 -17.54 11.77
CA MET A 427 14.56 -17.08 13.09
C MET A 427 13.43 -17.22 14.10
N VAL A 428 13.78 -17.19 15.38
CA VAL A 428 12.85 -17.16 16.50
C VAL A 428 13.15 -15.95 17.38
N PRO A 429 12.21 -14.98 17.50
CA PRO A 429 12.31 -13.88 18.45
C PRO A 429 12.37 -14.39 19.91
N GLY A 430 13.20 -13.78 20.74
CA GLY A 430 13.34 -14.09 22.17
C GLY A 430 14.11 -15.37 22.50
N MET A 431 14.49 -16.19 21.51
CA MET A 431 15.21 -17.45 21.72
C MET A 431 16.72 -17.27 21.67
N LYS A 432 17.45 -17.92 22.58
CA LYS A 432 18.92 -17.98 22.56
C LYS A 432 19.43 -18.99 21.53
N LEU A 433 20.61 -18.74 20.96
CA LEU A 433 21.16 -19.51 19.86
C LEU A 433 21.37 -20.99 20.20
N ALA A 434 21.76 -21.29 21.45
CA ALA A 434 21.93 -22.67 21.90
C ALA A 434 20.62 -23.48 21.79
N ASP A 435 19.48 -22.84 22.07
CA ASP A 435 18.17 -23.50 21.99
C ASP A 435 17.62 -23.51 20.57
N PHE A 436 17.89 -22.46 19.78
CA PHE A 436 17.57 -22.45 18.35
C PHE A 436 18.29 -23.58 17.60
N LYS A 437 19.58 -23.82 17.91
CA LYS A 437 20.32 -24.95 17.32
C LYS A 437 19.70 -26.30 17.68
N LYS A 438 19.20 -26.48 18.90
CA LYS A 438 18.49 -27.70 19.30
C LYS A 438 17.17 -27.85 18.54
N LEU A 439 16.42 -26.76 18.35
CA LEU A 439 15.20 -26.76 17.53
C LEU A 439 15.49 -27.16 16.08
N ALA A 440 16.57 -26.63 15.49
CA ALA A 440 16.94 -26.92 14.10
C ALA A 440 17.60 -28.31 13.90
N GLN A 441 18.17 -28.91 14.94
CA GLN A 441 18.96 -30.14 14.81
C GLN A 441 18.22 -31.30 14.12
N PRO A 442 16.95 -31.62 14.45
CA PRO A 442 16.23 -32.70 13.77
C PRO A 442 16.05 -32.49 12.27
N LEU A 443 15.98 -31.23 11.81
CA LEU A 443 15.93 -30.90 10.39
C LEU A 443 17.30 -31.10 9.73
N LEU A 444 18.37 -30.64 10.38
CA LEU A 444 19.73 -30.80 9.88
C LEU A 444 20.15 -32.27 9.78
N ASP A 445 19.74 -33.10 10.75
CA ASP A 445 19.99 -34.54 10.74
C ASP A 445 19.28 -35.23 9.56
N GLU A 446 18.03 -34.82 9.25
CA GLU A 446 17.29 -35.36 8.10
C GLU A 446 17.92 -34.90 6.77
N TRP A 447 18.32 -33.64 6.64
CA TRP A 447 19.06 -33.17 5.46
C TRP A 447 20.37 -33.93 5.27
N ALA A 448 21.15 -34.13 6.34
CA ALA A 448 22.39 -34.89 6.27
C ALA A 448 22.16 -36.35 5.84
N ALA A 449 21.08 -36.99 6.32
CA ALA A 449 20.69 -38.35 5.91
C ALA A 449 20.30 -38.43 4.42
N LEU A 450 19.74 -37.35 3.86
CA LEU A 450 19.45 -37.21 2.42
C LEU A 450 20.69 -36.85 1.57
N GLY A 451 21.85 -36.62 2.20
CA GLY A 451 23.05 -36.13 1.52
C GLY A 451 22.98 -34.64 1.15
N VAL A 452 22.11 -33.87 1.80
CA VAL A 452 21.88 -32.45 1.58
C VAL A 452 22.61 -31.62 2.63
N ASP A 453 23.43 -30.68 2.18
CA ASP A 453 24.10 -29.69 3.02
C ASP A 453 23.95 -28.30 2.39
N PRO A 454 22.95 -27.50 2.81
CA PRO A 454 22.71 -26.17 2.26
C PRO A 454 23.68 -25.12 2.80
N LYS A 455 24.71 -25.52 3.58
CA LYS A 455 25.68 -24.62 4.22
C LYS A 455 25.01 -23.59 5.12
N VAL A 456 24.28 -24.11 6.11
CA VAL A 456 23.56 -23.28 7.09
C VAL A 456 24.52 -22.42 7.91
N GLU A 457 24.23 -21.12 7.99
CA GLU A 457 24.91 -20.17 8.87
C GLU A 457 23.99 -19.78 10.02
N PHE A 458 24.46 -19.98 11.25
CA PHE A 458 23.72 -19.62 12.45
C PHE A 458 24.10 -18.23 12.95
N PHE A 459 23.14 -17.50 13.53
CA PHE A 459 23.38 -16.19 14.11
C PHE A 459 22.60 -15.94 15.41
N GLU A 460 23.10 -15.00 16.20
CA GLU A 460 22.40 -14.37 17.34
C GLU A 460 22.65 -12.87 17.29
N HIS A 461 21.62 -12.07 17.55
CA HIS A 461 21.71 -10.62 17.69
C HIS A 461 20.93 -10.13 18.90
N ASP A 462 21.37 -9.01 19.48
CA ASP A 462 20.76 -8.45 20.69
C ASP A 462 19.47 -7.64 20.42
N SER A 463 19.11 -7.46 19.14
CA SER A 463 17.92 -6.69 18.76
C SER A 463 17.38 -7.05 17.38
N LEU A 464 16.12 -6.65 17.14
CA LEU A 464 15.48 -6.81 15.85
C LEU A 464 16.23 -6.04 14.78
N TYR A 465 16.60 -4.78 15.02
CA TYR A 465 17.31 -3.95 14.05
C TYR A 465 18.62 -4.60 13.58
N GLN A 466 19.39 -5.20 14.50
CA GLN A 466 20.65 -5.86 14.17
C GLN A 466 20.44 -7.14 13.35
N ALA A 467 19.45 -7.97 13.71
CA ALA A 467 19.10 -9.15 12.93
C ALA A 467 18.57 -8.77 11.54
N TRP A 468 17.65 -7.81 11.51
CA TRP A 468 16.99 -7.30 10.33
C TRP A 468 17.99 -6.72 9.31
N SER A 469 18.84 -5.78 9.74
CA SER A 469 19.79 -5.09 8.87
C SER A 469 20.88 -5.99 8.28
N ARG A 470 21.13 -7.16 8.88
CA ARG A 470 22.19 -8.08 8.44
C ARG A 470 21.69 -9.26 7.60
N HIS A 471 20.47 -9.74 7.88
CA HIS A 471 20.02 -11.04 7.35
C HIS A 471 18.83 -10.95 6.38
N PHE A 472 18.09 -9.84 6.39
CA PHE A 472 17.02 -9.63 5.42
C PHE A 472 17.58 -9.02 4.13
N PRO A 473 17.13 -9.47 2.96
CA PRO A 473 17.64 -8.98 1.69
C PRO A 473 17.17 -7.54 1.42
N THR A 474 17.99 -6.76 0.72
CA THR A 474 17.53 -5.51 0.12
C THR A 474 16.51 -5.83 -0.98
N ALA A 475 15.35 -5.17 -0.92
CA ALA A 475 14.29 -5.34 -1.90
C ALA A 475 14.74 -4.89 -3.30
N ILE A 476 14.49 -5.72 -4.30
CA ILE A 476 14.67 -5.36 -5.72
C ILE A 476 13.28 -4.99 -6.25
N VAL A 477 13.11 -3.72 -6.61
CA VAL A 477 11.82 -3.16 -7.04
C VAL A 477 11.83 -2.78 -8.52
N ALA A 478 10.78 -2.12 -8.99
CA ALA A 478 10.64 -1.57 -10.35
C ALA A 478 10.79 -2.62 -11.47
N ARG A 479 10.44 -3.87 -11.17
CA ARG A 479 10.39 -4.93 -12.18
C ARG A 479 9.14 -4.76 -13.04
N ALA A 480 9.35 -4.30 -14.27
CA ALA A 480 8.28 -4.02 -15.23
C ALA A 480 7.47 -5.24 -15.71
N TYR A 481 8.00 -6.46 -15.55
CA TYR A 481 7.51 -7.65 -16.23
C TYR A 481 7.27 -8.82 -15.26
N GLY A 482 6.27 -8.66 -14.39
CA GLY A 482 5.84 -9.74 -13.51
C GLY A 482 4.56 -9.41 -12.77
N ARG A 483 3.92 -10.45 -12.25
CA ARG A 483 2.76 -10.36 -11.36
C ARG A 483 2.87 -11.35 -10.21
N THR A 484 2.21 -11.01 -9.12
CA THR A 484 2.13 -11.82 -7.90
C THR A 484 0.71 -12.29 -7.64
N ALA A 485 0.60 -13.39 -6.91
CA ALA A 485 -0.59 -13.86 -6.23
C ALA A 485 -0.19 -14.45 -4.88
N ASN A 486 -1.14 -14.70 -3.99
CA ASN A 486 -0.80 -15.27 -2.69
C ASN A 486 -1.93 -16.11 -2.09
N ARG A 487 -1.55 -16.90 -1.07
CA ARG A 487 -2.48 -17.63 -0.22
C ARG A 487 -1.92 -17.82 1.19
N LEU A 488 -2.77 -17.68 2.20
CA LEU A 488 -2.51 -18.10 3.57
C LEU A 488 -2.93 -19.57 3.70
N LEU A 489 -2.00 -20.47 4.01
CA LEU A 489 -2.30 -21.87 4.27
C LEU A 489 -2.47 -22.09 5.78
N PRO A 490 -3.65 -22.58 6.22
CA PRO A 490 -3.99 -22.65 7.63
C PRO A 490 -3.35 -23.82 8.37
N ARG A 491 -3.37 -23.81 9.71
CA ARG A 491 -2.80 -24.89 10.55
C ARG A 491 -3.41 -26.25 10.25
N LYS A 492 -4.72 -26.32 9.96
CA LYS A 492 -5.41 -27.56 9.59
C LYS A 492 -4.73 -28.33 8.46
N ASN A 493 -3.99 -27.64 7.57
CA ASN A 493 -3.23 -28.30 6.50
C ASN A 493 -2.09 -29.19 7.02
N TRP A 494 -1.67 -29.04 8.28
CA TRP A 494 -0.63 -29.84 8.93
C TRP A 494 -1.17 -30.82 9.99
N GLU A 495 -2.47 -30.81 10.28
CA GLU A 495 -3.07 -31.68 11.31
C GLU A 495 -3.39 -33.08 10.78
N ASP A 496 -3.69 -33.20 9.48
CA ASP A 496 -3.92 -34.48 8.80
C ASP A 496 -2.75 -34.80 7.86
N ALA A 497 -2.25 -36.04 7.92
CA ALA A 497 -1.08 -36.46 7.14
C ALA A 497 -1.35 -36.46 5.62
N ALA A 498 -2.58 -36.79 5.18
CA ALA A 498 -2.91 -36.80 3.76
C ALA A 498 -3.02 -35.36 3.22
N LEU A 499 -3.65 -34.45 3.97
CA LEU A 499 -3.74 -33.04 3.61
C LEU A 499 -2.38 -32.34 3.66
N MET A 500 -1.53 -32.67 4.63
CA MET A 500 -0.15 -32.15 4.68
C MET A 500 0.64 -32.58 3.45
N ASN A 501 0.56 -33.86 3.08
CA ASN A 501 1.29 -34.36 1.91
C ASN A 501 0.75 -33.74 0.61
N LYS A 502 -0.58 -33.59 0.49
CA LYS A 502 -1.22 -32.88 -0.62
C LYS A 502 -0.76 -31.42 -0.68
N THR A 503 -0.70 -30.73 0.46
CA THR A 503 -0.25 -29.35 0.58
C THR A 503 1.19 -29.19 0.06
N ILE A 504 2.11 -30.02 0.55
CA ILE A 504 3.52 -30.02 0.13
C ILE A 504 3.63 -30.26 -1.39
N GLN A 505 2.91 -31.26 -1.91
CA GLN A 505 2.91 -31.58 -3.35
C GLN A 505 2.33 -30.44 -4.20
N THR A 506 1.24 -29.82 -3.76
CA THR A 506 0.63 -28.69 -4.45
C THR A 506 1.57 -27.49 -4.51
N VAL A 507 2.17 -27.09 -3.38
CA VAL A 507 3.10 -25.95 -3.33
C VAL A 507 4.34 -26.22 -4.18
N ARG A 508 4.88 -27.45 -4.13
CA ARG A 508 5.93 -27.91 -5.05
C ARG A 508 5.53 -27.74 -6.52
N SER A 509 4.34 -28.22 -6.91
CA SER A 509 3.89 -28.19 -8.31
C SER A 509 3.82 -26.78 -8.88
N VAL A 510 3.52 -25.78 -8.05
CA VAL A 510 3.45 -24.38 -8.49
C VAL A 510 4.82 -23.86 -8.90
N VAL A 511 5.87 -24.25 -8.16
CA VAL A 511 7.26 -23.89 -8.46
C VAL A 511 7.78 -24.68 -9.66
N GLU A 512 7.50 -25.99 -9.73
CA GLU A 512 7.85 -26.83 -10.90
C GLU A 512 7.25 -26.26 -12.20
N ASP A 513 6.06 -25.66 -12.12
CA ASP A 513 5.36 -25.03 -13.24
C ASP A 513 5.83 -23.59 -13.55
N GLY A 514 6.95 -23.15 -12.99
CA GLY A 514 7.65 -21.94 -13.41
C GLY A 514 7.51 -20.74 -12.47
N ALA A 515 6.71 -20.82 -11.41
CA ALA A 515 6.57 -19.70 -10.47
C ALA A 515 7.80 -19.58 -9.56
N PHE A 516 8.17 -18.36 -9.20
CA PHE A 516 8.92 -18.18 -7.95
C PHE A 516 7.96 -18.27 -6.78
N LEU A 517 8.45 -18.74 -5.64
CA LEU A 517 7.71 -18.79 -4.38
C LEU A 517 8.52 -18.06 -3.31
N VAL A 518 7.89 -17.10 -2.64
CA VAL A 518 8.29 -16.63 -1.32
C VAL A 518 7.33 -17.27 -0.33
N HIS A 519 7.87 -17.90 0.70
CA HIS A 519 7.03 -18.49 1.73
C HIS A 519 7.54 -18.17 3.12
N TYR A 520 6.59 -18.08 4.04
CA TYR A 520 6.83 -17.80 5.44
C TYR A 520 6.38 -18.99 6.28
N ASN A 521 7.17 -19.43 7.26
CA ASN A 521 6.59 -20.07 8.43
C ASN A 521 6.29 -18.96 9.45
N ILE A 522 5.01 -18.71 9.68
CA ILE A 522 4.53 -17.59 10.48
C ILE A 522 3.22 -18.01 11.16
N ASN A 523 3.02 -17.52 12.38
CA ASN A 523 1.70 -17.43 12.99
C ASN A 523 1.42 -15.95 13.30
N ALA A 524 0.15 -15.57 13.27
CA ALA A 524 -0.29 -14.21 13.55
C ALA A 524 -1.46 -14.24 14.55
N ASP A 525 -1.28 -15.01 15.62
CA ASP A 525 -2.20 -15.05 16.76
C ASP A 525 -2.45 -13.61 17.24
N GLU A 526 -3.71 -13.30 17.52
CA GLU A 526 -4.09 -11.98 18.00
C GLU A 526 -3.65 -11.81 19.46
N PRO A 527 -2.92 -10.73 19.82
CA PRO A 527 -2.60 -10.46 21.22
C PRO A 527 -3.85 -10.07 22.03
N ASP A 528 -3.94 -10.53 23.28
CA ASP A 528 -5.09 -10.31 24.18
C ASP A 528 -5.47 -8.83 24.39
N ASP A 529 -4.51 -7.91 24.27
CA ASP A 529 -4.67 -6.47 24.49
C ASP A 529 -5.02 -5.71 23.19
N THR A 530 -5.42 -6.42 22.14
CA THR A 530 -5.72 -5.86 20.82
C THR A 530 -7.22 -5.61 20.69
N ALA A 531 -7.61 -4.35 20.45
CA ALA A 531 -8.98 -4.05 20.05
C ALA A 531 -9.28 -4.69 18.68
N GLU A 532 -10.52 -5.16 18.49
CA GLU A 532 -10.99 -5.77 17.24
C GLU A 532 -10.53 -4.97 16.02
N SER A 533 -10.07 -5.67 14.98
CA SER A 533 -9.58 -5.09 13.74
C SER A 533 -10.25 -5.75 12.53
N ALA A 534 -10.16 -5.10 11.37
CA ALA A 534 -10.67 -5.61 10.10
C ALA A 534 -9.67 -6.51 9.36
N ALA A 535 -8.52 -6.84 9.97
CA ALA A 535 -7.55 -7.72 9.35
C ALA A 535 -8.19 -9.06 8.97
N ASN A 536 -7.82 -9.60 7.80
CA ASN A 536 -8.39 -10.85 7.32
C ASN A 536 -8.27 -11.95 8.39
N PRO A 537 -9.37 -12.54 8.88
CA PRO A 537 -9.34 -13.54 9.95
C PRO A 537 -8.48 -14.76 9.64
N ALA A 538 -8.24 -15.07 8.35
CA ALA A 538 -7.35 -16.15 7.93
C ALA A 538 -5.91 -15.98 8.45
N TRP A 539 -5.47 -14.77 8.77
CA TRP A 539 -4.19 -14.54 9.42
C TRP A 539 -4.08 -15.25 10.77
N ARG A 540 -5.17 -15.35 11.54
CA ARG A 540 -5.14 -15.91 12.89
C ARG A 540 -4.86 -17.42 12.89
N ASP A 541 -5.20 -18.10 11.79
CA ASP A 541 -4.96 -19.53 11.62
C ASP A 541 -3.81 -19.85 10.65
N VAL A 542 -2.99 -18.86 10.25
CA VAL A 542 -1.91 -19.12 9.28
C VAL A 542 -0.81 -20.01 9.88
N MET A 543 -0.33 -20.96 9.07
CA MET A 543 0.91 -21.74 9.32
C MET A 543 1.98 -21.43 8.26
N MET A 544 1.53 -21.22 7.01
CA MET A 544 2.38 -20.84 5.90
C MET A 544 1.74 -19.72 5.09
N PHE A 545 2.42 -18.59 4.95
CA PHE A 545 2.04 -17.56 4.00
C PHE A 545 2.83 -17.75 2.71
N ASN A 546 2.16 -17.85 1.57
CA ASN A 546 2.78 -18.07 0.26
C ASN A 546 2.51 -16.91 -0.67
N ILE A 547 3.56 -16.34 -1.25
CA ILE A 547 3.49 -15.42 -2.39
C ILE A 547 4.12 -16.13 -3.58
N ILE A 548 3.35 -16.28 -4.64
CA ILE A 548 3.81 -16.83 -5.91
C ILE A 548 3.89 -15.73 -6.94
N GLY A 549 4.81 -15.84 -7.89
CA GLY A 549 4.83 -14.91 -9.00
C GLY A 549 5.43 -15.46 -10.27
N VAL A 550 5.00 -14.85 -11.36
CA VAL A 550 5.44 -15.16 -12.73
C VAL A 550 6.07 -13.92 -13.33
N THR A 551 7.01 -14.12 -14.25
CA THR A 551 7.73 -13.06 -14.94
C THR A 551 7.81 -13.35 -16.43
N TRP A 552 7.96 -12.30 -17.23
CA TRP A 552 8.20 -12.40 -18.67
C TRP A 552 9.29 -11.40 -19.10
N ASP A 553 9.68 -11.43 -20.36
CA ASP A 553 10.70 -10.54 -20.92
C ASP A 553 10.05 -9.37 -21.68
N ALA A 554 10.80 -8.28 -21.86
CA ALA A 554 10.29 -7.06 -22.51
C ALA A 554 9.81 -7.28 -23.96
N GLN A 555 10.29 -8.33 -24.63
CA GLN A 555 9.97 -8.70 -26.00
C GLN A 555 8.97 -9.86 -26.12
N THR A 556 8.48 -10.40 -24.99
CA THR A 556 7.49 -11.49 -25.02
C THR A 556 6.21 -11.05 -25.76
N PRO A 557 5.69 -11.84 -26.72
CA PRO A 557 4.44 -11.55 -27.41
C PRO A 557 3.24 -11.38 -26.46
N GLN A 558 2.28 -10.53 -26.82
CA GLN A 558 1.16 -10.20 -25.94
C GLN A 558 0.26 -11.41 -25.61
N ASP A 559 0.05 -12.32 -26.56
CA ASP A 559 -0.70 -13.56 -26.36
C ASP A 559 -0.01 -14.52 -25.38
N GLU A 560 1.32 -14.59 -25.39
CA GLU A 560 2.10 -15.32 -24.39
C GLU A 560 2.03 -14.65 -23.02
N ILE A 561 2.10 -13.31 -22.97
CA ILE A 561 1.91 -12.54 -21.72
C ILE A 561 0.52 -12.84 -21.14
N ASP A 562 -0.52 -12.82 -21.97
CA ASP A 562 -1.89 -13.11 -21.57
C ASP A 562 -2.00 -14.54 -20.97
N ALA A 563 -1.38 -15.54 -21.61
CA ALA A 563 -1.34 -16.90 -21.11
C ALA A 563 -0.59 -17.04 -19.78
N ILE A 564 0.53 -16.34 -19.59
CA ILE A 564 1.29 -16.32 -18.33
C ILE A 564 0.43 -15.73 -17.19
N ASN A 565 -0.28 -14.64 -17.48
CA ASN A 565 -1.14 -13.94 -16.53
C ASN A 565 -2.38 -14.75 -16.16
N ASP A 566 -3.00 -15.41 -17.14
CA ASP A 566 -4.10 -16.34 -16.94
C ASP A 566 -3.66 -17.53 -16.09
N LYS A 567 -2.49 -18.12 -16.39
CA LYS A 567 -1.91 -19.23 -15.62
C LYS A 567 -1.68 -18.85 -14.15
N LEU A 568 -1.17 -17.67 -13.86
CA LEU A 568 -0.99 -17.23 -12.47
C LEU A 568 -2.33 -17.24 -11.71
N THR A 569 -3.35 -16.61 -12.28
CA THR A 569 -4.63 -16.32 -11.63
C THR A 569 -5.48 -17.59 -11.52
N ASN A 570 -5.73 -18.24 -12.65
CA ASN A 570 -6.76 -19.27 -12.82
C ASN A 570 -6.23 -20.70 -12.69
N ASP A 571 -4.91 -20.89 -12.63
CA ASP A 571 -4.28 -22.20 -12.43
C ASP A 571 -3.44 -22.22 -11.15
N LEU A 572 -2.31 -21.52 -11.13
CA LEU A 572 -1.35 -21.62 -10.03
C LEU A 572 -1.91 -21.16 -8.68
N ASN A 573 -2.57 -20.00 -8.63
CA ASN A 573 -3.20 -19.53 -7.41
C ASN A 573 -4.45 -20.36 -7.05
N GLN A 574 -5.20 -20.83 -8.04
CA GLN A 574 -6.36 -21.69 -7.83
C GLN A 574 -5.97 -23.01 -7.14
N ARG A 575 -4.85 -23.63 -7.53
CA ARG A 575 -4.32 -24.82 -6.85
C ARG A 575 -4.09 -24.58 -5.36
N LEU A 576 -3.61 -23.39 -4.97
CA LEU A 576 -3.43 -23.01 -3.57
C LEU A 576 -4.76 -22.76 -2.85
N LYS A 577 -5.74 -22.13 -3.52
CA LYS A 577 -7.11 -21.98 -3.01
C LYS A 577 -7.76 -23.35 -2.74
N ASP A 578 -7.62 -24.31 -3.64
CA ASP A 578 -8.25 -25.63 -3.57
C ASP A 578 -7.78 -26.49 -2.38
N ILE A 579 -6.56 -26.27 -1.89
CA ILE A 579 -6.05 -26.95 -0.68
C ILE A 579 -6.35 -26.18 0.61
N SER A 580 -6.96 -25.00 0.52
CA SER A 580 -7.22 -24.11 1.66
C SER A 580 -8.52 -23.30 1.49
N PRO A 581 -9.66 -23.89 1.08
CA PRO A 581 -10.82 -23.14 0.56
C PRO A 581 -11.36 -22.09 1.54
N GLU A 582 -11.45 -22.42 2.83
CA GLU A 582 -11.96 -21.53 3.89
C GLU A 582 -10.94 -20.49 4.39
N SER A 583 -9.75 -20.45 3.81
CA SER A 583 -8.70 -19.49 4.17
C SER A 583 -8.79 -18.21 3.32
N GLY A 584 -7.78 -17.36 3.45
CA GLY A 584 -7.65 -16.11 2.71
C GLY A 584 -6.26 -15.89 2.15
N GLY A 585 -5.95 -14.63 1.93
CA GLY A 585 -4.74 -14.08 1.36
C GLY A 585 -4.45 -12.70 1.95
N TYR A 586 -3.34 -12.12 1.52
CA TYR A 586 -2.87 -10.82 1.98
C TYR A 586 -3.04 -9.75 0.90
N LEU A 587 -3.84 -8.73 1.18
CA LEU A 587 -4.25 -7.73 0.21
C LEU A 587 -3.12 -6.85 -0.35
N ASN A 588 -1.98 -6.74 0.35
CA ASN A 588 -0.87 -5.89 -0.09
C ASN A 588 0.10 -6.61 -1.06
N GLU A 589 0.08 -7.95 -1.10
CA GLU A 589 1.00 -8.77 -1.91
C GLU A 589 0.21 -9.77 -2.77
N GLY A 590 -1.01 -9.36 -3.15
CA GLY A 590 -2.04 -10.18 -3.78
C GLY A 590 -2.03 -10.17 -5.29
N ASP A 591 -3.09 -10.79 -5.80
CA ASP A 591 -3.41 -10.81 -7.22
C ASP A 591 -4.45 -9.73 -7.54
N VAL A 592 -4.07 -8.77 -8.37
CA VAL A 592 -4.96 -7.70 -8.86
C VAL A 592 -6.15 -8.22 -9.69
N MET A 593 -6.06 -9.45 -10.21
CA MET A 593 -7.10 -10.10 -11.01
C MET A 593 -7.89 -11.14 -10.24
N ASP A 594 -7.70 -11.27 -8.93
CA ASP A 594 -8.51 -12.19 -8.13
C ASP A 594 -9.98 -11.75 -8.17
N VAL A 595 -10.81 -12.53 -8.86
CA VAL A 595 -12.25 -12.26 -8.95
C VAL A 595 -12.96 -12.47 -7.61
N ASP A 596 -12.35 -13.23 -6.71
CA ASP A 596 -12.84 -13.50 -5.36
C ASP A 596 -12.13 -12.61 -4.31
N PHE A 597 -11.55 -11.47 -4.72
CA PHE A 597 -10.73 -10.63 -3.83
C PHE A 597 -11.46 -10.26 -2.52
N ALA A 598 -12.79 -10.11 -2.52
CA ALA A 598 -13.57 -9.84 -1.31
C ALA A 598 -13.34 -10.92 -0.24
N GLU A 599 -13.48 -12.18 -0.62
CA GLU A 599 -13.24 -13.33 0.26
C GLU A 599 -11.74 -13.52 0.51
N SER A 600 -10.92 -13.51 -0.55
CA SER A 600 -9.48 -13.70 -0.45
C SER A 600 -8.82 -12.66 0.47
N PHE A 601 -9.17 -11.39 0.39
CA PHE A 601 -8.42 -10.32 1.06
C PHE A 601 -9.05 -9.83 2.35
N TYR A 602 -10.35 -10.01 2.53
CA TYR A 602 -11.07 -9.50 3.70
C TYR A 602 -11.86 -10.60 4.44
N GLY A 603 -12.16 -11.73 3.79
CA GLY A 603 -12.89 -12.84 4.39
C GLY A 603 -14.24 -12.39 4.96
N SER A 604 -14.58 -12.86 6.16
CA SER A 604 -15.83 -12.50 6.84
C SER A 604 -15.93 -11.03 7.24
N SER A 605 -14.85 -10.25 7.16
CA SER A 605 -14.88 -8.80 7.46
C SER A 605 -15.48 -7.98 6.32
N TYR A 606 -15.60 -8.53 5.10
CA TYR A 606 -15.95 -7.76 3.90
C TYR A 606 -17.30 -7.05 3.98
N GLU A 607 -18.35 -7.73 4.47
CA GLU A 607 -19.69 -7.15 4.53
C GLU A 607 -19.75 -5.91 5.43
N ARG A 608 -19.14 -5.98 6.62
CA ARG A 608 -19.04 -4.85 7.55
C ARG A 608 -18.18 -3.72 6.95
N LEU A 609 -17.07 -4.07 6.29
CA LEU A 609 -16.23 -3.08 5.60
C LEU A 609 -17.02 -2.35 4.51
N LEU A 610 -17.80 -3.07 3.70
CA LEU A 610 -18.60 -2.49 2.63
C LEU A 610 -19.70 -1.57 3.18
N GLU A 611 -20.35 -1.95 4.28
CA GLU A 611 -21.33 -1.09 4.97
C GLU A 611 -20.68 0.22 5.44
N ILE A 612 -19.51 0.15 6.07
CA ILE A 612 -18.77 1.33 6.53
C ILE A 612 -18.34 2.19 5.33
N LYS A 613 -17.86 1.56 4.25
CA LYS A 613 -17.48 2.27 3.01
C LYS A 613 -18.66 3.04 2.43
N GLY A 614 -19.85 2.46 2.40
CA GLY A 614 -21.07 3.13 1.94
C GLY A 614 -21.47 4.34 2.79
N LYS A 615 -21.16 4.34 4.10
CA LYS A 615 -21.41 5.47 5.01
C LYS A 615 -20.33 6.57 4.91
N VAL A 616 -19.06 6.17 4.86
CA VAL A 616 -17.90 7.07 4.92
C VAL A 616 -17.59 7.68 3.56
N ASP A 617 -17.79 6.95 2.46
CA ASP A 617 -17.50 7.40 1.10
C ASP A 617 -18.62 7.10 0.07
N PRO A 618 -19.86 7.59 0.28
CA PRO A 618 -20.99 7.34 -0.63
C PRO A 618 -20.76 7.92 -2.04
N LYS A 619 -19.87 8.90 -2.17
CA LYS A 619 -19.54 9.57 -3.44
C LYS A 619 -18.41 8.87 -4.20
N GLY A 620 -17.75 7.86 -3.60
CA GLY A 620 -16.65 7.13 -4.20
C GLY A 620 -15.49 8.05 -4.56
N VAL A 621 -15.04 8.84 -3.59
CA VAL A 621 -13.87 9.70 -3.67
C VAL A 621 -12.60 8.85 -3.76
N PHE A 622 -12.49 7.83 -2.92
CA PHE A 622 -11.37 6.91 -2.90
C PHE A 622 -11.71 5.60 -3.59
N TRP A 623 -10.87 5.24 -4.54
CA TRP A 623 -10.94 3.98 -5.27
C TRP A 623 -9.52 3.47 -5.54
N ALA A 624 -9.37 2.15 -5.47
CA ALA A 624 -8.18 1.43 -5.90
C ALA A 624 -8.60 0.02 -6.35
N PRO A 625 -7.85 -0.66 -7.24
CA PRO A 625 -8.15 -2.05 -7.57
C PRO A 625 -8.14 -2.92 -6.31
N THR A 626 -9.10 -3.84 -6.19
CA THR A 626 -9.27 -4.79 -5.07
C THR A 626 -9.50 -4.15 -3.69
N ALA A 627 -9.65 -2.82 -3.60
CA ALA A 627 -10.11 -2.17 -2.38
C ALA A 627 -11.60 -2.48 -2.11
N VAL A 628 -12.02 -2.34 -0.86
CA VAL A 628 -13.43 -2.47 -0.46
C VAL A 628 -14.31 -1.53 -1.30
N GLY A 629 -15.33 -2.09 -1.96
CA GLY A 629 -16.26 -1.36 -2.83
C GLY A 629 -15.69 -1.02 -4.21
N SER A 630 -14.52 -1.55 -4.58
CA SER A 630 -13.90 -1.30 -5.89
C SER A 630 -14.65 -1.94 -7.06
N GLU A 631 -15.46 -2.97 -6.79
CA GLU A 631 -16.29 -3.71 -7.73
C GLU A 631 -17.38 -2.84 -8.37
N ASP A 632 -17.81 -1.76 -7.71
CA ASP A 632 -18.77 -0.79 -8.24
C ASP A 632 -18.20 0.04 -9.41
N TRP A 633 -16.91 -0.10 -9.67
CA TRP A 633 -16.18 0.65 -10.69
C TRP A 633 -15.43 -0.28 -11.66
N TYR A 634 -15.05 0.28 -12.80
CA TYR A 634 -14.17 -0.35 -13.77
C TYR A 634 -13.32 0.72 -14.47
N LEU A 635 -12.13 0.31 -14.93
CA LEU A 635 -11.33 1.12 -15.85
C LEU A 635 -11.69 0.75 -17.29
N THR A 636 -11.79 1.73 -18.19
CA THR A 636 -11.94 1.48 -19.63
C THR A 636 -10.66 0.88 -20.22
N ASP A 637 -10.77 0.27 -21.39
CA ASP A 637 -9.62 -0.11 -22.24
C ASP A 637 -8.62 -1.08 -21.57
N GLN A 638 -9.10 -1.94 -20.67
CA GLN A 638 -8.27 -2.93 -19.97
C GLN A 638 -8.03 -4.20 -20.79
N ASN A 639 -6.84 -4.77 -20.64
CA ASN A 639 -6.57 -6.15 -21.05
C ASN A 639 -7.34 -7.10 -20.12
N LYS A 640 -7.84 -8.20 -20.68
CA LYS A 640 -8.61 -9.23 -19.96
C LYS A 640 -7.86 -9.80 -18.73
N TYR A 641 -6.55 -9.94 -18.80
CA TYR A 641 -5.75 -10.68 -17.81
C TYR A 641 -4.86 -9.80 -16.95
N VAL A 642 -4.82 -8.48 -17.15
CA VAL A 642 -4.11 -7.53 -16.26
C VAL A 642 -4.84 -6.20 -16.26
N THR A 643 -5.33 -5.79 -15.09
CA THR A 643 -5.87 -4.44 -14.87
C THR A 643 -4.72 -3.48 -14.59
N LYS A 644 -4.40 -2.64 -15.57
CA LYS A 644 -3.46 -1.52 -15.44
C LYS A 644 -4.22 -0.29 -14.94
N GLN A 645 -3.50 0.75 -14.55
CA GLN A 645 -4.09 2.00 -14.06
C GLN A 645 -4.25 3.05 -15.15
N ILE A 646 -4.41 2.58 -16.39
CA ILE A 646 -4.66 3.35 -17.62
C ILE A 646 -6.16 3.29 -17.92
N GLY A 647 -6.73 4.30 -18.56
CA GLY A 647 -8.15 4.37 -18.92
C GLY A 647 -9.01 5.14 -17.93
N ARG A 648 -10.26 5.40 -18.34
CA ARG A 648 -11.24 6.17 -17.55
C ARG A 648 -11.81 5.31 -16.43
N LEU A 649 -11.88 5.86 -15.22
CA LEU A 649 -12.54 5.21 -14.09
C LEU A 649 -14.04 5.51 -14.12
N CYS A 650 -14.86 4.48 -14.29
CA CYS A 650 -16.31 4.58 -14.45
C CYS A 650 -17.06 3.68 -13.49
N ARG A 651 -18.23 4.12 -13.03
CA ARG A 651 -19.21 3.31 -12.28
C ARG A 651 -19.86 2.29 -13.22
N ARG A 652 -20.09 1.08 -12.69
CA ARG A 652 -20.72 -0.02 -13.42
C ARG A 652 -22.18 0.23 -13.73
#